data_AF-A0A644WZB4-F1
#
_entry.id   AF-A0A644WZB4-F1
#
_cell.length_a   1.000
_cell.length_b   1.000
_cell.length_c   1.000
_cell.angle_alpha   90.00
_cell.angle_beta   90.00
_cell.angle_gamma   90.00
#
_symmetry.space_group_name_H-M   'P 1'
#
loop_
_entity.id
_entity.type
_entity.pdbx_description
1 polymer ?
#
loop_
_entity_poly.entity_id
_entity_poly.type
_entity_poly.pdbx_seq_one_letter_code
_entity_poly.pdbx_strand_id
1 'polypeptide(L)'
;MKHSLLVFVGKHSKSTLIVILLITAFFLYHAAFLHLDADYNSLMNETGKGVSYQGGSGEYMDQQGSALVESFIPETMVLDTTALGSHLVASAEVEPPMPEDNLAYSTSYLVMVESPALFEAETLNRITTVMQKLTDTGYLSKSFSVLDFVTFEKKGSRLVTVPFGSSSMQNKWTEEQAQLLKQRIENDPLVKNYLVSENLDAMLFSFESFALTHQMEAELSNLLDELREADITVSINGGAIITNRLMHYLGRDLSILLSLCFIAILTIYYLSFKAKRSVLLPFSMSLIGIIWTFGTMHLLGYSLTIINIVTPCMVLNLGSSYAIHVIGEYYADYAKGLNPIQSTQKILRTIVFACITTVIGFMSLLFSKTPALREFGIAVGIGVSYCAVLASTYLPAMLSLVVPPKQEQIKTYKKGYLAQLVISIDRSVKHAWPLLVVVFMLVIIGYFATRDAIPVNTNYMSYLPKKEPLGETSRRFAQKMGGDTPFLITVEAPEGESQFFLKSGNLQDVYAFEQAVQQSSDDVRHIISFASYVAFANSVYSQEEGIPESDGLLNLLSRMVILMSRQGQEDMGTIMNPEGTKLTIILQNYDAKEQALGTIGSAKRIEDTVISLLPLLPNGTIVTLDGEPHRSLHFSEALLSDQMKSTYASVLLVFLVVLFAFKSVSLALYALIPIISGVMANYIFMYFFQIPFDMITVSFGSIAVGAGIDDAIHFLIRYKNKLGIDDRTVESLLSETIRETGRPIILTTLSIVGGMLMFLFASYTPVRYFGSLMSMALLNCMLSTLLIMPSVIRLVTFFQRKIGMQTNTQRR
;
A
#
# COMPACT_ATOMS: atom_id res chain seq x y z
N MET A 1 26.54 20.87 -29.94
CA MET A 1 25.53 21.14 -28.89
C MET A 1 26.04 21.08 -27.43
N LYS A 2 27.25 20.59 -27.12
CA LYS A 2 27.65 20.28 -25.71
C LYS A 2 27.97 21.46 -24.78
N HIS A 3 28.04 22.70 -25.27
CA HIS A 3 28.44 23.85 -24.43
C HIS A 3 27.51 25.07 -24.49
N SER A 4 26.41 25.07 -25.27
CA SER A 4 25.59 26.29 -25.40
C SER A 4 24.66 26.56 -24.21
N LEU A 5 24.09 25.52 -23.58
CA LEU A 5 23.11 25.69 -22.49
C LEU A 5 23.76 26.29 -21.23
N LEU A 6 24.84 25.69 -20.72
CA LEU A 6 25.51 26.18 -19.51
C LEU A 6 26.16 27.55 -19.72
N VAL A 7 26.67 27.83 -20.92
CA VAL A 7 27.20 29.16 -21.27
C VAL A 7 26.06 30.18 -21.35
N PHE A 8 24.89 29.81 -21.88
CA PHE A 8 23.69 30.64 -21.87
C PHE A 8 23.21 30.95 -20.44
N VAL A 9 23.11 29.92 -19.58
CA VAL A 9 22.75 30.07 -18.16
C VAL A 9 23.70 31.03 -17.44
N GLY A 10 25.00 30.94 -17.73
CA GLY A 10 25.99 31.85 -17.18
C GLY A 10 25.86 33.29 -17.64
N LYS A 11 25.56 33.51 -18.93
CA LYS A 11 25.39 34.85 -19.50
C LYS A 11 24.05 35.50 -19.11
N HIS A 12 23.01 34.68 -18.91
CA HIS A 12 21.64 35.11 -18.66
C HIS A 12 21.07 34.52 -17.36
N SER A 13 21.85 34.56 -16.26
CA SER A 13 21.45 33.93 -14.99
C SER A 13 20.15 34.51 -14.42
N LYS A 14 19.96 35.84 -14.49
CA LYS A 14 18.70 36.48 -14.02
C LYS A 14 17.48 36.03 -14.84
N SER A 15 17.60 36.02 -16.17
CA SER A 15 16.51 35.57 -17.05
C SER A 15 16.18 34.09 -16.84
N THR A 16 17.20 33.25 -16.63
CA THR A 16 17.02 31.82 -16.32
C THR A 16 16.20 31.64 -15.05
N LEU A 17 16.48 32.41 -14.00
CA LEU A 17 15.72 32.34 -12.75
C LEU A 17 14.27 32.82 -12.88
N ILE A 18 14.01 33.86 -13.69
CA ILE A 18 12.65 34.33 -13.97
C ILE A 18 11.85 33.23 -14.68
N VAL A 19 12.43 32.58 -15.68
CA VAL A 19 11.77 31.48 -16.41
C VAL A 19 11.44 30.33 -15.45
N ILE A 20 12.39 29.93 -14.60
CA ILE A 20 12.16 28.88 -13.59
C ILE A 20 11.04 29.27 -12.62
N LEU A 21 10.99 30.54 -12.19
CA LEU A 21 9.95 31.04 -11.30
C LEU A 21 8.56 31.01 -11.95
N LEU A 22 8.45 31.39 -13.23
CA LEU A 22 7.20 31.31 -14.00
C LEU A 22 6.72 29.86 -14.15
N ILE A 23 7.62 28.94 -14.49
CA ILE A 23 7.29 27.50 -14.57
C ILE A 23 6.86 26.97 -13.20
N THR A 24 7.52 27.40 -12.14
CA THR A 24 7.17 27.02 -10.76
C THR A 24 5.79 27.54 -10.38
N ALA A 25 5.43 28.76 -10.76
CA ALA A 25 4.09 29.30 -10.51
C ALA A 25 2.99 28.49 -11.23
N PHE A 26 3.25 28.07 -12.48
CA PHE A 26 2.34 27.19 -13.23
C PHE A 26 2.13 25.85 -12.54
N PHE A 27 3.20 25.15 -12.15
CA PHE A 27 3.06 23.88 -11.45
C PHE A 27 2.50 24.02 -10.04
N LEU A 28 2.79 25.13 -9.35
CA LEU A 28 2.22 25.40 -8.02
C LEU A 28 0.70 25.56 -8.08
N TYR A 29 0.19 26.21 -9.13
CA TYR A 29 -1.25 26.30 -9.37
C TYR A 29 -1.86 24.91 -9.53
N HIS A 30 -1.29 24.04 -10.37
CA HIS A 30 -1.80 22.68 -10.55
C HIS A 30 -1.63 21.79 -9.31
N ALA A 31 -0.52 21.94 -8.58
CA ALA A 31 -0.29 21.19 -7.35
C ALA A 31 -1.34 21.46 -6.27
N ALA A 32 -1.93 22.67 -6.25
CA ALA A 32 -3.00 23.01 -5.31
C ALA A 32 -4.29 22.20 -5.52
N PHE A 33 -4.48 21.62 -6.71
CA PHE A 33 -5.63 20.77 -7.06
C PHE A 33 -5.29 19.28 -7.04
N LEU A 34 -4.17 18.88 -6.43
CA LEU A 34 -3.84 17.47 -6.27
C LEU A 34 -4.70 16.85 -5.17
N HIS A 35 -5.39 15.76 -5.50
CA HIS A 35 -6.31 15.04 -4.62
C HIS A 35 -5.56 13.98 -3.78
N LEU A 36 -5.99 13.76 -2.53
CA LEU A 36 -5.62 12.58 -1.75
C LEU A 36 -6.65 11.47 -1.94
N ASP A 37 -6.15 10.24 -2.10
CA ASP A 37 -6.98 9.04 -2.17
C ASP A 37 -6.48 8.03 -1.12
N ALA A 38 -7.37 7.58 -0.24
CA ALA A 38 -7.08 6.55 0.75
C ALA A 38 -8.09 5.41 0.68
N ASP A 39 -8.86 5.32 -0.41
CA ASP A 39 -9.63 4.12 -0.67
C ASP A 39 -8.66 2.94 -0.88
N TYR A 40 -8.80 1.96 -0.01
CA TYR A 40 -7.99 0.74 -0.05
C TYR A 40 -8.53 -0.23 -1.11
N ASN A 41 -9.83 -0.19 -1.41
CA ASN A 41 -10.48 -1.10 -2.35
C ASN A 41 -10.09 -0.79 -3.79
N SER A 42 -9.96 0.49 -4.15
CA SER A 42 -9.43 0.91 -5.46
C SER A 42 -8.07 0.28 -5.78
N LEU A 43 -7.22 0.08 -4.76
CA LEU A 43 -5.90 -0.55 -4.92
C LEU A 43 -5.97 -2.06 -5.22
N MET A 44 -7.03 -2.74 -4.77
CA MET A 44 -7.20 -4.20 -4.93
C MET A 44 -8.01 -4.59 -6.17
N ASN A 45 -8.95 -3.73 -6.60
CA ASN A 45 -9.93 -4.03 -7.65
C ASN A 45 -9.32 -4.44 -8.99
N GLU A 46 -8.12 -3.96 -9.36
CA GLU A 46 -7.46 -4.37 -10.60
C GLU A 46 -6.78 -5.75 -10.54
N THR A 47 -6.50 -6.26 -9.33
CA THR A 47 -5.54 -7.36 -9.10
C THR A 47 -6.14 -8.65 -8.55
N GLY A 48 -7.47 -8.73 -8.44
CA GLY A 48 -8.18 -9.91 -7.96
C GLY A 48 -9.58 -10.06 -8.55
N LYS A 49 -9.77 -9.75 -9.84
CA LYS A 49 -11.06 -10.02 -10.51
C LYS A 49 -11.45 -11.48 -10.28
N GLY A 50 -12.73 -11.70 -9.94
CA GLY A 50 -13.22 -13.01 -9.50
C GLY A 50 -12.77 -14.15 -10.40
N VAL A 51 -12.28 -15.22 -9.78
CA VAL A 51 -11.75 -16.40 -10.46
C VAL A 51 -12.86 -17.42 -10.66
N SER A 52 -13.00 -17.93 -11.89
CA SER A 52 -14.03 -18.91 -12.24
C SER A 52 -13.49 -20.34 -12.34
N TYR A 53 -14.31 -21.28 -11.88
CA TYR A 53 -14.07 -22.72 -11.90
C TYR A 53 -15.30 -23.43 -12.45
N GLN A 54 -15.13 -24.66 -12.93
CA GLN A 54 -16.24 -25.53 -13.28
C GLN A 54 -16.71 -26.33 -12.06
N GLY A 55 -17.99 -26.24 -11.72
CA GLY A 55 -18.59 -27.05 -10.66
C GLY A 55 -18.66 -28.54 -11.03
N GLY A 56 -18.52 -29.40 -10.02
CA GLY A 56 -18.46 -30.85 -10.17
C GLY A 56 -17.07 -31.40 -10.52
N SER A 57 -16.32 -30.73 -11.41
CA SER A 57 -14.94 -31.13 -11.77
C SER A 57 -13.85 -30.36 -11.00
N GLY A 58 -14.12 -29.10 -10.63
CA GLY A 58 -13.14 -28.20 -10.02
C GLY A 58 -12.09 -27.67 -11.01
N GLU A 59 -12.28 -27.86 -12.32
CA GLU A 59 -11.33 -27.38 -13.34
C GLU A 59 -11.35 -25.85 -13.44
N TYR A 60 -10.17 -25.23 -13.47
CA TYR A 60 -10.01 -23.78 -13.63
C TYR A 60 -10.51 -23.31 -15.00
N MET A 61 -11.29 -22.23 -15.03
CA MET A 61 -11.80 -21.62 -16.27
C MET A 61 -11.17 -20.24 -16.49
N ASP A 62 -10.38 -20.10 -17.55
CA ASP A 62 -9.83 -18.82 -17.99
C ASP A 62 -10.90 -18.01 -18.74
N GLN A 63 -11.91 -17.52 -18.02
CA GLN A 63 -12.84 -16.54 -18.58
C GLN A 63 -12.26 -15.13 -18.38
N GLN A 64 -12.06 -14.42 -19.49
CA GLN A 64 -11.79 -12.98 -19.47
C GLN A 64 -12.97 -12.26 -18.83
N GLY A 65 -12.86 -11.95 -17.54
CA GLY A 65 -13.67 -11.02 -16.78
C GLY A 65 -15.18 -11.13 -17.03
N SER A 66 -15.89 -11.82 -16.15
CA SER A 66 -17.32 -11.51 -16.00
C SER A 66 -17.43 -10.05 -15.56
N ALA A 67 -17.70 -9.17 -16.53
CA ALA A 67 -17.95 -7.74 -16.35
C ALA A 67 -19.24 -7.44 -15.53
N LEU A 68 -19.82 -8.45 -14.89
CA LEU A 68 -21.16 -8.41 -14.31
C LEU A 68 -21.18 -8.46 -12.79
N VAL A 69 -20.03 -8.60 -12.12
CA VAL A 69 -19.92 -8.34 -10.67
C VAL A 69 -19.41 -6.91 -10.40
N GLU A 70 -18.90 -6.21 -11.42
CA GLU A 70 -18.44 -4.82 -11.35
C GLU A 70 -19.56 -3.82 -10.99
N SER A 71 -20.85 -4.19 -11.11
CA SER A 71 -21.97 -3.26 -10.88
C SER A 71 -22.38 -3.07 -9.41
N PHE A 72 -21.80 -3.80 -8.46
CA PHE A 72 -22.27 -3.82 -7.07
C PHE A 72 -21.42 -3.00 -6.08
N ILE A 73 -20.41 -2.28 -6.57
CA ILE A 73 -19.65 -1.35 -5.74
C ILE A 73 -19.83 0.03 -6.38
N PRO A 74 -20.67 0.92 -5.81
CA PRO A 74 -20.69 2.30 -6.26
C PRO A 74 -19.26 2.84 -6.20
N GLU A 75 -18.83 3.47 -7.30
CA GLU A 75 -17.58 4.24 -7.34
C GLU A 75 -17.54 5.10 -6.08
N THR A 76 -16.57 4.85 -5.21
CA THR A 76 -16.49 5.52 -3.92
C THR A 76 -16.45 7.02 -4.14
N MET A 77 -17.33 7.77 -3.48
CA MET A 77 -17.21 9.21 -3.39
C MET A 77 -15.85 9.50 -2.72
N VAL A 78 -14.87 9.89 -3.52
CA VAL A 78 -13.54 10.26 -3.06
C VAL A 78 -13.71 11.50 -2.18
N LEU A 79 -13.23 11.45 -0.94
CA LEU A 79 -13.04 12.65 -0.14
C LEU A 79 -12.00 13.53 -0.83
N ASP A 80 -12.48 14.48 -1.64
CA ASP A 80 -11.65 15.45 -2.31
C ASP A 80 -11.02 16.38 -1.28
N THR A 81 -9.81 16.02 -0.85
CA THR A 81 -8.99 16.89 0.00
C THR A 81 -7.77 17.34 -0.80
N THR A 82 -7.56 18.66 -0.84
CA THR A 82 -6.41 19.25 -1.53
C THR A 82 -5.16 19.07 -0.68
N ALA A 83 -4.08 18.61 -1.29
CA ALA A 83 -2.84 18.26 -0.57
C ALA A 83 -2.07 19.47 0.03
N LEU A 84 -2.50 20.71 -0.23
CA LEU A 84 -1.77 21.96 0.10
C LEU A 84 -2.64 22.94 0.92
N GLY A 85 -2.94 22.58 2.17
CA GLY A 85 -3.56 23.46 3.17
C GLY A 85 -3.02 23.23 4.58
N SER A 86 -2.79 24.29 5.36
CA SER A 86 -2.32 24.19 6.77
C SER A 86 -3.36 23.58 7.73
N HIS A 87 -4.59 23.47 7.24
CA HIS A 87 -5.59 22.55 7.71
C HIS A 87 -6.03 21.79 6.45
N LEU A 88 -5.76 20.48 6.39
CA LEU A 88 -6.37 19.60 5.40
C LEU A 88 -7.85 19.48 5.80
N VAL A 89 -8.61 20.53 5.52
CA VAL A 89 -10.06 20.55 5.69
C VAL A 89 -10.58 19.83 4.44
N ALA A 90 -11.22 18.67 4.63
CA ALA A 90 -12.12 18.15 3.60
C ALA A 90 -13.02 19.31 3.17
N SER A 91 -13.09 19.62 1.87
CA SER A 91 -13.89 20.74 1.39
C SER A 91 -15.24 20.73 2.12
N ALA A 92 -15.49 21.79 2.90
CA ALA A 92 -16.54 21.85 3.91
C ALA A 92 -17.96 21.92 3.33
N GLU A 93 -18.14 21.51 2.08
CA GLU A 93 -19.40 21.47 1.36
C GLU A 93 -19.52 20.10 0.70
N VAL A 94 -19.59 19.05 1.51
CA VAL A 94 -20.30 17.85 1.07
C VAL A 94 -21.77 18.17 1.34
N GLU A 95 -22.46 18.72 0.34
CA GLU A 95 -23.92 18.77 0.40
C GLU A 95 -24.42 17.33 0.53
N PRO A 96 -25.25 17.01 1.53
CA PRO A 96 -25.85 15.70 1.62
C PRO A 96 -26.59 15.43 0.29
N PRO A 97 -26.33 14.29 -0.35
CA PRO A 97 -26.91 13.99 -1.65
C PRO A 97 -28.43 14.10 -1.58
N MET A 98 -29.02 14.68 -2.63
CA MET A 98 -30.46 14.78 -2.75
C MET A 98 -31.04 13.35 -2.68
N PRO A 99 -32.16 13.13 -1.98
CA PRO A 99 -32.72 11.78 -1.72
C PRO A 99 -33.13 10.99 -2.98
N GLU A 100 -33.00 11.56 -4.17
CA GLU A 100 -33.26 10.90 -5.47
C GLU A 100 -32.01 10.29 -6.12
N ASP A 101 -30.79 10.56 -5.62
CA ASP A 101 -29.55 9.93 -6.09
C ASP A 101 -29.22 8.69 -5.22
N ASN A 102 -29.63 7.50 -5.66
CA ASN A 102 -29.27 6.19 -5.07
C ASN A 102 -27.74 5.87 -5.12
N LEU A 103 -26.88 6.85 -5.44
CA LEU A 103 -25.42 6.73 -5.62
C LEU A 103 -24.61 7.43 -4.51
N ALA A 104 -25.29 7.88 -3.45
CA ALA A 104 -24.73 8.65 -2.33
C ALA A 104 -23.77 7.87 -1.42
N TYR A 105 -24.11 6.63 -1.09
CA TYR A 105 -23.45 5.85 -0.05
C TYR A 105 -22.50 4.84 -0.67
N SER A 106 -21.24 4.83 -0.23
CA SER A 106 -20.18 4.02 -0.83
C SER A 106 -19.40 3.16 0.16
N THR A 107 -19.71 3.28 1.44
CA THR A 107 -19.00 2.56 2.50
C THR A 107 -19.95 2.22 3.66
N SER A 108 -19.55 1.30 4.53
CA SER A 108 -20.34 0.90 5.70
C SER A 108 -19.93 1.64 6.98
N TYR A 109 -20.90 1.84 7.87
CA TYR A 109 -20.71 2.26 9.25
C TYR A 109 -21.43 1.24 10.15
N LEU A 110 -20.68 0.54 10.99
CA LEU A 110 -21.18 -0.57 11.79
C LEU A 110 -21.20 -0.17 13.27
N VAL A 111 -22.33 -0.43 13.93
CA VAL A 111 -22.49 -0.22 15.37
C VAL A 111 -22.89 -1.54 16.02
N MET A 112 -22.04 -2.03 16.90
CA MET A 112 -22.34 -3.18 17.75
C MET A 112 -22.66 -2.69 19.15
N VAL A 113 -23.82 -3.09 19.68
CA VAL A 113 -24.24 -2.81 21.06
C VAL A 113 -24.23 -4.10 21.86
N GLU A 114 -23.68 -4.03 23.07
CA GLU A 114 -23.56 -5.16 23.98
C GLU A 114 -24.18 -4.81 25.33
N SER A 115 -25.09 -5.67 25.81
CA SER A 115 -25.73 -5.52 27.12
C SER A 115 -26.27 -6.87 27.61
N PRO A 116 -26.16 -7.19 28.91
CA PRO A 116 -26.84 -8.36 29.48
C PRO A 116 -28.37 -8.22 29.47
N ALA A 117 -28.88 -6.98 29.38
CA ALA A 117 -30.29 -6.62 29.34
C ALA A 117 -30.77 -6.24 27.93
N LEU A 118 -30.13 -6.80 26.89
CA LEU A 118 -30.36 -6.43 25.48
C LEU A 118 -31.84 -6.55 25.05
N PHE A 119 -32.56 -7.54 25.59
CA PHE A 119 -33.97 -7.83 25.27
C PHE A 119 -34.95 -7.33 26.34
N GLU A 120 -34.57 -6.34 27.14
CA GLU A 120 -35.53 -5.62 27.98
C GLU A 120 -36.16 -4.47 27.17
N ALA A 121 -37.45 -4.21 27.39
CA ALA A 121 -38.15 -3.17 26.66
C ALA A 121 -37.51 -1.78 26.80
N GLU A 122 -36.99 -1.43 27.98
CA GLU A 122 -36.32 -0.15 28.21
C GLU A 122 -35.03 -0.04 27.36
N THR A 123 -34.20 -1.07 27.37
CA THR A 123 -32.94 -1.13 26.61
C THR A 123 -33.18 -1.04 25.11
N LEU A 124 -34.13 -1.83 24.58
CA LEU A 124 -34.48 -1.80 23.15
C LEU A 124 -34.99 -0.42 22.74
N ASN A 125 -35.86 0.21 23.54
CA ASN A 125 -36.35 1.57 23.25
C ASN A 125 -35.21 2.59 23.21
N ARG A 126 -34.22 2.49 24.11
CA ARG A 126 -33.03 3.35 24.09
C ARG A 126 -32.20 3.13 22.83
N ILE A 127 -31.90 1.87 22.51
CA ILE A 127 -31.13 1.51 21.30
C ILE A 127 -31.83 2.04 20.05
N THR A 128 -33.11 1.72 19.84
CA THR A 128 -33.83 2.16 18.64
C THR A 128 -33.95 3.68 18.54
N THR A 129 -34.12 4.38 19.67
CA THR A 129 -34.13 5.85 19.69
C THR A 129 -32.79 6.42 19.22
N VAL A 130 -31.67 5.86 19.70
CA VAL A 130 -30.33 6.32 19.30
C VAL A 130 -30.03 5.97 17.84
N MET A 131 -30.39 4.76 17.37
CA MET A 131 -30.21 4.40 15.96
C MET A 131 -31.04 5.29 15.01
N GLN A 132 -32.23 5.71 15.43
CA GLN A 132 -33.03 6.67 14.69
C GLN A 132 -32.36 8.05 14.66
N LYS A 133 -31.86 8.55 15.81
CA LYS A 133 -31.10 9.82 15.87
C LYS A 133 -29.89 9.80 14.95
N LEU A 134 -29.17 8.67 14.86
CA LEU A 134 -28.06 8.50 13.92
C LEU A 134 -28.52 8.65 12.46
N THR A 135 -29.64 8.03 12.10
CA THR A 135 -30.24 8.15 10.76
C THR A 135 -30.71 9.58 10.47
N ASP A 136 -31.30 10.25 11.46
CA ASP A 136 -31.83 11.62 11.34
C ASP A 136 -30.74 12.68 11.08
N THR A 137 -29.45 12.36 11.31
CA THR A 137 -28.34 13.25 10.94
C THR A 137 -28.21 13.47 9.43
N GLY A 138 -28.71 12.53 8.62
CA GLY A 138 -28.50 12.50 7.17
C GLY A 138 -27.10 12.05 6.73
N TYR A 139 -26.22 11.67 7.67
CA TYR A 139 -24.89 11.13 7.36
C TYR A 139 -24.89 9.62 7.07
N LEU A 140 -25.91 8.95 7.59
CA LEU A 140 -26.09 7.51 7.54
C LEU A 140 -27.45 7.20 6.89
N SER A 141 -27.48 6.13 6.11
CA SER A 141 -28.74 5.57 5.61
C SER A 141 -29.57 4.99 6.74
N LYS A 142 -30.77 4.45 6.42
CA LYS A 142 -31.56 3.73 7.42
C LYS A 142 -30.76 2.50 7.91
N SER A 143 -30.68 2.30 9.23
CA SER A 143 -30.03 1.12 9.79
C SER A 143 -30.66 -0.17 9.28
N PHE A 144 -29.84 -1.15 8.93
CA PHE A 144 -30.19 -2.54 8.74
C PHE A 144 -29.76 -3.35 9.96
N SER A 145 -30.72 -4.07 10.57
CA SER A 145 -30.49 -4.86 11.78
C SER A 145 -31.46 -6.04 11.86
N VAL A 146 -31.30 -6.89 12.89
CA VAL A 146 -32.26 -7.97 13.17
C VAL A 146 -33.69 -7.47 13.44
N LEU A 147 -33.86 -6.19 13.75
CA LEU A 147 -35.18 -5.58 14.00
C LEU A 147 -35.99 -5.38 12.71
N ASP A 148 -35.29 -5.23 11.58
CA ASP A 148 -35.88 -5.06 10.25
C ASP A 148 -36.11 -6.42 9.55
N PHE A 149 -35.58 -7.51 10.13
CA PHE A 149 -35.71 -8.85 9.59
C PHE A 149 -37.12 -9.43 9.74
N VAL A 150 -37.38 -10.44 8.92
CA VAL A 150 -38.56 -11.31 9.00
C VAL A 150 -38.10 -12.76 9.14
N THR A 151 -38.91 -13.58 9.80
CA THR A 151 -38.70 -15.02 9.97
C THR A 151 -39.93 -15.81 9.53
N PHE A 152 -39.82 -17.13 9.49
CA PHE A 152 -40.92 -18.02 9.18
C PHE A 152 -41.59 -18.55 10.45
N GLU A 153 -42.92 -18.47 10.48
CA GLU A 153 -43.73 -19.14 11.49
C GLU A 153 -44.78 -20.02 10.82
N LYS A 154 -45.05 -21.18 11.41
CA LYS A 154 -46.16 -22.05 11.00
C LYS A 154 -47.43 -21.65 11.73
N LYS A 155 -48.41 -21.10 11.02
CA LYS A 155 -49.75 -20.78 11.55
C LYS A 155 -50.77 -21.78 10.99
N GLY A 156 -51.06 -22.81 11.78
CA GLY A 156 -51.91 -23.93 11.36
C GLY A 156 -51.24 -24.75 10.25
N SER A 157 -51.84 -24.78 9.05
CA SER A 157 -51.30 -25.49 7.88
C SER A 157 -50.52 -24.59 6.90
N ARG A 158 -50.36 -23.29 7.22
CA ARG A 158 -49.70 -22.32 6.35
C ARG A 158 -48.38 -21.85 6.94
N LEU A 159 -47.37 -21.74 6.08
CA LEU A 159 -46.16 -20.99 6.37
C LEU A 159 -46.45 -19.50 6.16
N VAL A 160 -46.07 -18.67 7.13
CA VAL A 160 -46.20 -17.21 7.02
C VAL A 160 -44.89 -16.55 7.39
N THR A 161 -44.59 -15.43 6.74
CA THR A 161 -43.52 -14.53 7.12
C THR A 161 -44.02 -13.58 8.20
N VAL A 162 -43.22 -13.40 9.24
CA VAL A 162 -43.52 -12.49 10.36
C VAL A 162 -42.29 -11.64 10.65
N PRO A 163 -42.45 -10.33 10.92
CA PRO A 163 -41.31 -9.50 11.32
C PRO A 163 -40.83 -9.91 12.70
N PHE A 164 -39.51 -9.85 12.92
CA PHE A 164 -38.92 -10.07 14.25
C PHE A 164 -39.42 -9.02 15.24
N GLY A 165 -39.40 -7.74 14.83
CA GLY A 165 -39.92 -6.61 15.60
C GLY A 165 -41.31 -6.14 15.20
N SER A 166 -41.85 -5.17 15.95
CA SER A 166 -42.97 -4.36 15.49
C SER A 166 -42.51 -3.55 14.28
N SER A 167 -43.20 -3.64 13.14
CA SER A 167 -42.85 -2.99 11.86
C SER A 167 -42.86 -1.46 11.89
N SER A 168 -42.85 -0.84 13.07
CA SER A 168 -42.93 0.59 13.31
C SER A 168 -41.95 0.94 14.42
N MET A 169 -40.79 1.51 14.05
CA MET A 169 -39.90 2.20 15.00
C MET A 169 -40.59 3.35 15.76
N GLN A 170 -41.85 3.68 15.43
CA GLN A 170 -42.65 4.72 16.10
C GLN A 170 -43.41 4.21 17.33
N ASN A 171 -43.52 2.89 17.54
CA ASN A 171 -44.15 2.34 18.74
C ASN A 171 -43.08 1.92 19.76
N LYS A 172 -43.25 2.33 21.02
CA LYS A 172 -42.39 1.88 22.12
C LYS A 172 -42.50 0.37 22.29
N TRP A 173 -41.36 -0.30 22.43
CA TRP A 173 -41.29 -1.72 22.76
C TRP A 173 -41.98 -1.99 24.09
N THR A 174 -42.83 -3.02 24.11
CA THR A 174 -43.35 -3.62 25.34
C THR A 174 -42.50 -4.82 25.74
N GLU A 175 -42.55 -5.22 27.01
CA GLU A 175 -41.78 -6.37 27.50
C GLU A 175 -42.18 -7.67 26.78
N GLU A 176 -43.46 -7.83 26.46
CA GLU A 176 -43.95 -8.98 25.68
C GLU A 176 -43.34 -9.01 24.27
N GLN A 177 -43.22 -7.86 23.60
CA GLN A 177 -42.59 -7.77 22.28
C GLN A 177 -41.08 -8.05 22.34
N ALA A 178 -40.40 -7.58 23.39
CA ALA A 178 -38.98 -7.80 23.59
C ALA A 178 -38.66 -9.28 23.83
N GLN A 179 -39.47 -9.97 24.64
CA GLN A 179 -39.34 -11.41 24.85
C GLN A 179 -39.69 -12.22 23.59
N LEU A 180 -40.70 -11.78 22.83
CA LEU A 180 -41.04 -12.41 21.55
C LEU A 180 -39.91 -12.27 20.53
N LEU A 181 -39.27 -11.09 20.45
CA LEU A 181 -38.09 -10.87 19.62
C LEU A 181 -36.97 -11.86 19.99
N LYS A 182 -36.65 -11.97 21.29
CA LYS A 182 -35.65 -12.90 21.79
C LYS A 182 -35.97 -14.35 21.40
N GLN A 183 -37.20 -14.79 21.64
CA GLN A 183 -37.64 -16.15 21.31
C GLN A 183 -37.53 -16.44 19.80
N ARG A 184 -37.84 -15.47 18.93
CA ARG A 184 -37.69 -15.64 17.49
C ARG A 184 -36.24 -15.77 17.08
N ILE A 185 -35.36 -14.93 17.62
CA ILE A 185 -33.91 -15.01 17.35
C ILE A 185 -33.35 -16.34 17.84
N GLU A 186 -33.83 -16.87 18.96
CA GLU A 186 -33.44 -18.17 19.47
C GLU A 186 -33.79 -19.32 18.52
N ASN A 187 -34.89 -19.20 17.76
CA ASN A 187 -35.39 -20.24 16.87
C ASN A 187 -34.96 -20.07 15.40
N ASP A 188 -34.43 -18.91 15.03
CA ASP A 188 -33.97 -18.64 13.68
C ASP A 188 -32.43 -18.78 13.59
N PRO A 189 -31.92 -19.82 12.90
CA PRO A 189 -30.49 -20.07 12.82
C PRO A 189 -29.75 -19.08 11.90
N LEU A 190 -30.45 -18.31 11.07
CA LEU A 190 -29.84 -17.44 10.04
C LEU A 190 -29.43 -16.06 10.56
N VAL A 191 -29.92 -15.67 11.74
CA VAL A 191 -29.60 -14.36 12.35
C VAL A 191 -28.51 -14.44 13.42
N LYS A 192 -28.30 -15.62 14.02
CA LYS A 192 -27.27 -15.86 15.03
C LYS A 192 -25.89 -15.91 14.40
N ASN A 193 -24.90 -15.31 15.07
CA ASN A 193 -23.56 -15.05 14.55
C ASN A 193 -23.52 -14.16 13.29
N TYR A 194 -24.65 -13.64 12.81
CA TYR A 194 -24.68 -12.70 11.70
C TYR A 194 -25.05 -11.28 12.17
N LEU A 195 -26.25 -11.12 12.74
CA LEU A 195 -26.75 -9.83 13.26
C LEU A 195 -26.87 -9.79 14.78
N VAL A 196 -26.83 -10.95 15.42
CA VAL A 196 -26.86 -11.11 16.88
C VAL A 196 -25.79 -12.11 17.29
N SER A 197 -25.10 -11.88 18.41
CA SER A 197 -24.09 -12.83 18.90
C SER A 197 -24.72 -14.19 19.27
N GLU A 198 -23.90 -15.25 19.29
CA GLU A 198 -24.34 -16.60 19.69
C GLU A 198 -25.02 -16.63 21.08
N ASN A 199 -24.47 -15.85 22.01
CA ASN A 199 -24.97 -15.76 23.40
C ASN A 199 -26.13 -14.77 23.57
N LEU A 200 -26.56 -14.10 22.49
CA LEU A 200 -27.62 -13.10 22.51
C LEU A 200 -27.31 -11.91 23.45
N ASP A 201 -26.03 -11.57 23.60
CA ASP A 201 -25.57 -10.45 24.42
C ASP A 201 -25.11 -9.24 23.57
N ALA A 202 -25.08 -9.38 22.25
CA ALA A 202 -24.70 -8.34 21.30
C ALA A 202 -25.64 -8.28 20.09
N MET A 203 -25.89 -7.08 19.58
CA MET A 203 -26.67 -6.81 18.36
C MET A 203 -25.91 -5.87 17.43
N LEU A 204 -25.94 -6.16 16.14
CA LEU A 204 -25.30 -5.38 15.09
C LEU A 204 -26.32 -4.52 14.33
N PHE A 205 -25.95 -3.26 14.13
CA PHE A 205 -26.61 -2.31 13.26
C PHE A 205 -25.64 -1.91 12.16
N SER A 206 -26.03 -2.17 10.91
CA SER A 206 -25.28 -1.78 9.72
C SER A 206 -25.92 -0.55 9.10
N PHE A 207 -25.11 0.43 8.76
CA PHE A 207 -25.53 1.64 8.04
C PHE A 207 -24.70 1.76 6.77
N GLU A 208 -25.32 2.24 5.70
CA GLU A 208 -24.56 2.74 4.56
C GLU A 208 -24.22 4.21 4.83
N SER A 209 -23.03 4.62 4.41
CA SER A 209 -22.52 5.96 4.64
C SER A 209 -21.68 6.41 3.46
N PHE A 210 -21.57 7.73 3.29
CA PHE A 210 -20.53 8.32 2.47
C PHE A 210 -19.26 8.46 3.32
N ALA A 211 -18.19 8.97 2.72
CA ALA A 211 -16.95 9.15 3.44
C ALA A 211 -17.09 10.26 4.52
N LEU A 212 -17.01 9.86 5.79
CA LEU A 212 -17.26 10.74 6.93
C LEU A 212 -16.07 11.65 7.25
N THR A 213 -16.34 12.89 7.61
CA THR A 213 -15.33 13.79 8.19
C THR A 213 -15.13 13.52 9.67
N HIS A 214 -14.00 13.97 10.25
CA HIS A 214 -13.77 13.88 11.69
C HIS A 214 -14.84 14.60 12.54
N GLN A 215 -15.47 15.66 12.02
CA GLN A 215 -16.53 16.35 12.74
C GLN A 215 -17.82 15.53 12.75
N MET A 216 -18.19 14.96 11.60
CA MET A 216 -19.36 14.08 11.48
C MET A 216 -19.21 12.84 12.36
N GLU A 217 -18.03 12.20 12.36
CA GLU A 217 -17.76 11.05 13.22
C GLU A 217 -17.88 11.40 14.72
N ALA A 218 -17.38 12.58 15.12
CA ALA A 218 -17.49 13.05 16.50
C ALA A 218 -18.96 13.28 16.92
N GLU A 219 -19.77 13.83 16.01
CA GLU A 219 -21.21 14.01 16.24
C GLU A 219 -21.93 12.67 16.41
N LEU A 220 -21.66 11.69 15.53
CA LEU A 220 -22.20 10.34 15.65
C LEU A 220 -21.76 9.65 16.94
N SER A 221 -20.49 9.81 17.35
CA SER A 221 -20.00 9.27 18.62
C SER A 221 -20.68 9.89 19.84
N ASN A 222 -20.97 11.20 19.81
CA ASN A 222 -21.68 11.87 20.91
C ASN A 222 -23.12 11.36 21.05
N LEU A 223 -23.79 11.05 19.93
CA LEU A 223 -25.13 10.43 19.97
C LEU A 223 -25.08 9.02 20.60
N LEU A 224 -24.00 8.28 20.35
CA LEU A 224 -23.77 6.95 20.93
C LEU A 224 -23.40 7.00 22.42
N ASP A 225 -22.94 8.14 22.95
CA ASP A 225 -22.63 8.29 24.38
C ASP A 225 -23.88 8.12 25.26
N GLU A 226 -25.09 8.42 24.74
CA GLU A 226 -26.35 8.16 25.45
C GLU A 226 -26.53 6.68 25.82
N LEU A 227 -25.99 5.76 25.01
CA LEU A 227 -26.00 4.32 25.31
C LEU A 227 -24.88 3.96 26.29
N ARG A 228 -23.69 4.54 26.11
CA ARG A 228 -22.53 4.30 26.98
C ARG A 228 -22.80 4.73 28.43
N GLU A 229 -23.49 5.85 28.63
CA GLU A 229 -23.91 6.34 29.94
C GLU A 229 -24.95 5.43 30.62
N ALA A 230 -25.69 4.64 29.84
CA ALA A 230 -26.66 3.65 30.32
C ALA A 230 -26.06 2.26 30.56
N ASP A 231 -24.72 2.15 30.68
CA ASP A 231 -23.98 0.89 30.85
C ASP A 231 -24.14 -0.10 29.68
N ILE A 232 -24.52 0.39 28.50
CA ILE A 232 -24.53 -0.38 27.25
C ILE A 232 -23.19 -0.16 26.57
N THR A 233 -22.44 -1.25 26.35
CA THR A 233 -21.17 -1.14 25.66
C THR A 233 -21.41 -0.95 24.16
N VAL A 234 -20.81 0.08 23.57
CA VAL A 234 -20.93 0.38 22.14
C VAL A 234 -19.57 0.29 21.46
N SER A 235 -19.48 -0.55 20.44
CA SER A 235 -18.31 -0.68 19.56
C SER A 235 -18.66 -0.22 18.15
N ILE A 236 -17.80 0.60 17.55
CA ILE A 236 -17.99 1.12 16.19
C ILE A 236 -16.92 0.51 15.27
N ASN A 237 -17.32 0.15 14.06
CA ASN A 237 -16.46 -0.35 13.00
C ASN A 237 -17.02 0.06 11.62
N GLY A 238 -16.49 -0.51 10.53
CA GLY A 238 -16.96 -0.27 9.16
C GLY A 238 -15.99 0.57 8.34
N GLY A 239 -16.14 0.51 7.01
CA GLY A 239 -15.23 1.17 6.07
C GLY A 239 -15.16 2.69 6.26
N ALA A 240 -16.26 3.34 6.66
CA ALA A 240 -16.31 4.79 6.79
C ALA A 240 -15.35 5.30 7.89
N ILE A 241 -15.32 4.61 9.02
CA ILE A 241 -14.43 4.91 10.14
C ILE A 241 -12.98 4.62 9.75
N ILE A 242 -12.74 3.48 9.13
CA ILE A 242 -11.40 3.04 8.70
C ILE A 242 -10.81 4.07 7.73
N THR A 243 -11.53 4.43 6.68
CA THR A 243 -11.09 5.39 5.67
C THR A 243 -10.85 6.78 6.27
N ASN A 244 -11.72 7.26 7.15
CA ASN A 244 -11.51 8.53 7.84
C ASN A 244 -10.24 8.52 8.71
N ARG A 245 -10.00 7.45 9.48
CA ARG A 245 -8.78 7.28 10.28
C ARG A 245 -7.53 7.23 9.40
N LEU A 246 -7.57 6.48 8.30
CA LEU A 246 -6.48 6.40 7.34
C LEU A 246 -6.18 7.78 6.73
N MET A 247 -7.20 8.52 6.28
CA MET A 247 -7.05 9.88 5.77
C MET A 247 -6.42 10.83 6.79
N HIS A 248 -6.88 10.78 8.04
CA HIS A 248 -6.32 11.59 9.12
C HIS A 248 -4.82 11.31 9.32
N TYR A 249 -4.45 10.03 9.40
CA TYR A 249 -3.06 9.63 9.56
C TYR A 249 -2.19 9.97 8.35
N LEU A 250 -2.72 9.78 7.14
CA LEU A 250 -2.03 10.06 5.88
C LEU A 250 -1.72 11.57 5.76
N GLY A 251 -2.73 12.43 5.95
CA GLY A 251 -2.56 13.89 5.89
C GLY A 251 -1.62 14.41 6.98
N ARG A 252 -1.76 13.92 8.21
CA ARG A 252 -0.87 14.27 9.32
C ARG A 252 0.57 13.84 9.03
N ASP A 253 0.77 12.59 8.61
CA ASP A 253 2.10 12.05 8.31
C ASP A 253 2.76 12.82 7.16
N LEU A 254 2.02 13.16 6.09
CA LEU A 254 2.58 13.94 4.98
C LEU A 254 3.20 15.26 5.47
N SER A 255 2.46 16.03 6.27
CA SER A 255 2.92 17.33 6.79
C SER A 255 4.09 17.21 7.78
N ILE A 256 4.04 16.23 8.69
CA ILE A 256 5.07 16.00 9.71
C ILE A 256 6.35 15.46 9.06
N LEU A 257 6.24 14.44 8.20
CA LEU A 257 7.38 13.79 7.57
C LEU A 257 8.14 14.74 6.65
N LEU A 258 7.42 15.55 5.86
CA LEU A 258 8.06 16.56 5.02
C LEU A 258 8.82 17.58 5.86
N SER A 259 8.23 18.04 6.97
CA SER A 259 8.86 18.98 7.91
C SER A 259 10.07 18.37 8.63
N LEU A 260 10.00 17.10 9.03
CA LEU A 260 11.11 16.38 9.65
C LEU A 260 12.25 16.14 8.66
N CYS A 261 11.95 15.68 7.43
CA CYS A 261 12.93 15.52 6.36
C CYS A 261 13.63 16.85 6.07
N PHE A 262 12.85 17.93 6.01
CA PHE A 262 13.37 19.28 5.85
C PHE A 262 14.41 19.64 6.94
N ILE A 263 14.04 19.49 8.22
CA ILE A 263 14.91 19.81 9.36
C ILE A 263 16.17 18.91 9.36
N ALA A 264 16.00 17.61 9.08
CA ALA A 264 17.10 16.65 9.05
C ALA A 264 18.12 17.00 7.97
N ILE A 265 17.67 17.24 6.73
CA ILE A 265 18.52 17.61 5.61
C ILE A 265 19.23 18.94 5.88
N LEU A 266 18.51 19.95 6.37
CA LEU A 266 19.12 21.24 6.76
C LEU A 266 20.23 21.06 7.80
N THR A 267 19.98 20.22 8.80
CA THR A 267 20.95 19.92 9.86
C THR A 267 22.19 19.25 9.30
N ILE A 268 22.03 18.20 8.48
CA ILE A 268 23.14 17.47 7.88
C ILE A 268 23.96 18.37 6.95
N TYR A 269 23.30 19.20 6.15
CA TYR A 269 23.96 20.15 5.27
C TYR A 269 24.69 21.25 6.03
N TYR A 270 24.08 21.76 7.10
CA TYR A 270 24.72 22.72 7.97
C TYR A 270 25.99 22.14 8.61
N LEU A 271 25.93 20.90 9.10
CA LEU A 271 27.10 20.22 9.66
C LEU A 271 28.19 19.95 8.60
N SER A 272 27.78 19.65 7.37
CA SER A 272 28.68 19.30 6.27
C SER A 272 29.47 20.50 5.72
N PHE A 273 28.79 21.63 5.51
CA PHE A 273 29.37 22.82 4.87
C PHE A 273 29.65 23.98 5.85
N LYS A 274 29.09 23.95 7.06
CA LYS A 274 29.16 25.01 8.09
C LYS A 274 28.88 26.41 7.54
N ALA A 275 27.97 26.50 6.59
CA ALA A 275 27.67 27.71 5.84
C ALA A 275 26.17 27.82 5.59
N LYS A 276 25.49 28.78 6.24
CA LYS A 276 24.03 28.97 6.13
C LYS A 276 23.53 29.04 4.67
N ARG A 277 24.35 29.57 3.75
CA ARG A 277 24.03 29.71 2.32
C ARG A 277 24.09 28.40 1.53
N SER A 278 25.03 27.51 1.88
CA SER A 278 25.22 26.22 1.21
C SER A 278 24.14 25.20 1.56
N VAL A 279 23.30 25.51 2.54
CA VAL A 279 22.18 24.68 2.99
C VAL A 279 20.88 25.04 2.30
N LEU A 280 20.61 26.35 2.14
CA LEU A 280 19.34 26.82 1.57
C LEU A 280 19.24 26.56 0.06
N LEU A 281 20.35 26.57 -0.68
CA LEU A 281 20.35 26.38 -2.14
C LEU A 281 19.99 24.95 -2.58
N PRO A 282 20.57 23.87 -2.01
CA PRO A 282 20.11 22.51 -2.26
C PRO A 282 18.63 22.32 -1.93
N PHE A 283 18.19 22.91 -0.82
CA PHE A 283 16.81 22.80 -0.37
C PHE A 283 15.84 23.49 -1.34
N SER A 284 16.07 24.76 -1.69
CA SER A 284 15.17 25.49 -2.58
C SER A 284 15.05 24.82 -3.95
N MET A 285 16.15 24.24 -4.45
CA MET A 285 16.16 23.45 -5.68
C MET A 285 15.25 22.23 -5.59
N SER A 286 15.38 21.44 -4.51
CA SER A 286 14.53 20.26 -4.32
C SER A 286 13.06 20.62 -4.09
N LEU A 287 12.77 21.72 -3.37
CA LEU A 287 11.40 22.19 -3.16
C LEU A 287 10.71 22.55 -4.48
N ILE A 288 11.42 23.25 -5.38
CA ILE A 288 10.94 23.52 -6.74
C ILE A 288 10.66 22.20 -7.47
N GLY A 289 11.56 21.21 -7.35
CA GLY A 289 11.36 19.87 -7.92
C GLY A 289 10.09 19.17 -7.41
N ILE A 290 9.79 19.26 -6.11
CA ILE A 290 8.57 18.70 -5.52
C ILE A 290 7.32 19.39 -6.08
N ILE A 291 7.32 20.73 -6.14
CA ILE A 291 6.20 21.50 -6.70
C ILE A 291 5.93 21.08 -8.15
N TRP A 292 6.98 20.93 -8.97
CA TRP A 292 6.85 20.49 -10.35
C TRP A 292 6.35 19.05 -10.44
N THR A 293 6.77 18.19 -9.52
CA THR A 293 6.31 16.79 -9.43
C THR A 293 4.82 16.73 -9.14
N PHE A 294 4.34 17.43 -8.12
CA PHE A 294 2.92 17.49 -7.75
C PHE A 294 2.05 18.10 -8.84
N GLY A 295 2.48 19.21 -9.44
CA GLY A 295 1.75 19.78 -10.56
C GLY A 295 1.68 18.83 -11.77
N THR A 296 2.73 18.02 -12.00
CA THR A 296 2.71 16.99 -13.05
C THR A 296 1.77 15.82 -12.68
N MET A 297 1.75 15.38 -11.42
CA MET A 297 0.84 14.33 -10.96
C MET A 297 -0.62 14.72 -11.21
N HIS A 298 -1.01 15.95 -10.84
CA HIS A 298 -2.35 16.46 -11.11
C HIS A 298 -2.65 16.49 -12.62
N LEU A 299 -1.71 16.98 -13.45
CA LEU A 299 -1.88 17.01 -14.92
C LEU A 299 -2.00 15.62 -15.57
N LEU A 300 -1.47 14.58 -14.94
CA LEU A 300 -1.59 13.19 -15.38
C LEU A 300 -2.84 12.49 -14.83
N GLY A 301 -3.63 13.16 -13.98
CA GLY A 301 -4.79 12.59 -13.32
C GLY A 301 -4.44 11.61 -12.19
N TYR A 302 -3.24 11.71 -11.61
CA TYR A 302 -2.82 10.86 -10.49
C TYR A 302 -3.27 11.43 -9.16
N SER A 303 -3.63 10.55 -8.24
CA SER A 303 -3.98 10.87 -6.86
C SER A 303 -2.81 10.57 -5.90
N LEU A 304 -2.77 11.29 -4.78
CA LEU A 304 -1.82 11.01 -3.71
C LEU A 304 -2.37 9.90 -2.82
N THR A 305 -1.98 8.68 -3.16
CA THR A 305 -2.36 7.44 -2.47
C THR A 305 -1.50 7.15 -1.24
N ILE A 306 -1.91 6.14 -0.46
CA ILE A 306 -1.12 5.57 0.64
C ILE A 306 0.29 5.14 0.20
N ILE A 307 0.45 4.66 -1.05
CA ILE A 307 1.75 4.30 -1.62
C ILE A 307 2.51 5.56 -2.06
N ASN A 308 1.83 6.53 -2.67
CA ASN A 308 2.44 7.75 -3.23
C ASN A 308 2.84 8.79 -2.18
N ILE A 309 2.39 8.68 -0.92
CA ILE A 309 2.69 9.66 0.15
C ILE A 309 4.19 9.89 0.38
N VAL A 310 5.04 8.89 0.14
CA VAL A 310 6.50 9.02 0.35
C VAL A 310 7.21 9.79 -0.78
N THR A 311 6.55 10.01 -1.93
CA THR A 311 7.09 10.68 -3.12
C THR A 311 7.78 12.01 -2.84
N PRO A 312 7.19 12.96 -2.10
CA PRO A 312 7.77 14.30 -1.91
C PRO A 312 9.07 14.22 -1.15
N CYS A 313 9.10 13.38 -0.12
CA CYS A 313 10.28 13.15 0.68
C CYS A 313 11.38 12.41 -0.12
N MET A 314 11.00 11.49 -1.02
CA MET A 314 11.94 10.84 -1.94
C MET A 314 12.58 11.83 -2.91
N VAL A 315 11.77 12.66 -3.57
CA VAL A 315 12.25 13.72 -4.48
C VAL A 315 13.12 14.73 -3.72
N LEU A 316 12.72 15.10 -2.51
CA LEU A 316 13.50 15.99 -1.63
C LEU A 316 14.90 15.42 -1.35
N ASN A 317 14.96 14.19 -0.86
CA ASN A 317 16.18 13.51 -0.43
C ASN A 317 17.09 13.20 -1.63
N LEU A 318 16.59 12.50 -2.64
CA LEU A 318 17.39 12.11 -3.82
C LEU A 318 17.78 13.32 -4.66
N GLY A 319 16.86 14.26 -4.88
CA GLY A 319 17.11 15.46 -5.68
C GLY A 319 18.15 16.39 -5.06
N SER A 320 18.21 16.45 -3.72
CA SER A 320 19.17 17.34 -3.05
C SER A 320 20.62 16.84 -3.16
N SER A 321 20.84 15.55 -3.43
CA SER A 321 22.19 14.98 -3.65
C SER A 321 22.91 15.61 -4.86
N TYR A 322 22.21 15.89 -5.96
CA TYR A 322 22.80 16.54 -7.13
C TYR A 322 23.33 17.93 -6.81
N ALA A 323 22.64 18.67 -5.94
CA ALA A 323 23.12 19.95 -5.47
C ALA A 323 24.40 19.83 -4.64
N ILE A 324 24.54 18.77 -3.83
CA ILE A 324 25.78 18.49 -3.07
C ILE A 324 26.95 18.26 -4.02
N HIS A 325 26.78 17.49 -5.11
CA HIS A 325 27.85 17.25 -6.07
C HIS A 325 28.27 18.53 -6.80
N VAL A 326 27.31 19.36 -7.24
CA VAL A 326 27.58 20.65 -7.90
C VAL A 326 28.28 21.62 -6.96
N ILE A 327 27.78 21.77 -5.73
CA ILE A 327 28.38 22.66 -4.74
C ILE A 327 29.76 22.12 -4.34
N GLY A 328 29.90 20.83 -4.11
CA GLY A 328 31.17 20.19 -3.73
C GLY A 328 32.26 20.42 -4.78
N GLU A 329 31.96 20.21 -6.07
CA GLU A 329 32.91 20.46 -7.15
C GLU A 329 33.22 21.96 -7.26
N TYR A 330 32.21 22.84 -7.18
CA TYR A 330 32.42 24.29 -7.19
C TYR A 330 33.37 24.74 -6.08
N TYR A 331 33.21 24.25 -4.84
CA TYR A 331 34.10 24.59 -3.73
C TYR A 331 35.53 24.07 -3.94
N ALA A 332 35.70 22.89 -4.55
CA ALA A 332 37.01 22.32 -4.84
C ALA A 332 37.74 23.07 -5.97
N ASP A 333 36.99 23.50 -6.98
CA ASP A 333 37.50 24.19 -8.17
C ASP A 333 37.64 25.71 -8.00
N TYR A 334 36.95 26.29 -7.00
CA TYR A 334 37.10 27.70 -6.66
C TYR A 334 38.56 28.06 -6.31
N ALA A 335 39.26 27.17 -5.61
CA ALA A 335 40.69 27.34 -5.30
C ALA A 335 41.58 27.35 -6.56
N LYS A 336 41.07 26.86 -7.70
CA LYS A 336 41.75 26.84 -9.01
C LYS A 336 41.31 28.01 -9.91
N GLY A 337 40.48 28.93 -9.40
CA GLY A 337 40.00 30.10 -10.14
C GLY A 337 38.85 29.82 -11.10
N LEU A 338 38.19 28.67 -11.01
CA LEU A 338 37.08 28.31 -11.90
C LEU A 338 35.74 28.86 -11.40
N ASN A 339 34.88 29.22 -12.34
CA ASN A 339 33.54 29.74 -12.02
C ASN A 339 32.52 28.60 -11.80
N PRO A 340 31.31 28.89 -11.24
CA PRO A 340 30.29 27.87 -10.99
C PRO A 340 29.88 27.08 -12.24
N ILE A 341 29.84 27.76 -13.40
CA ILE A 341 29.43 27.17 -14.68
C ILE A 341 30.48 26.15 -15.15
N GLN A 342 31.76 26.51 -15.13
CA GLN A 342 32.87 25.64 -15.51
C GLN A 342 32.97 24.43 -14.58
N SER A 343 32.75 24.64 -13.28
CA SER A 343 32.73 23.55 -12.29
C SER A 343 31.59 22.57 -12.57
N THR A 344 30.38 23.09 -12.86
CA THR A 344 29.21 22.28 -13.24
C THR A 344 29.44 21.53 -14.55
N GLN A 345 30.09 22.15 -15.54
CA GLN A 345 30.40 21.50 -16.83
C GLN A 345 31.25 20.24 -16.67
N LYS A 346 32.18 20.20 -15.70
CA LYS A 346 33.04 19.03 -15.47
C LYS A 346 32.26 17.81 -14.98
N ILE A 347 31.21 18.03 -14.19
CA ILE A 347 30.43 16.96 -13.56
C ILE A 347 29.08 16.71 -14.24
N LEU A 348 28.66 17.54 -15.19
CA LEU A 348 27.38 17.42 -15.89
C LEU A 348 27.15 16.02 -16.45
N ARG A 349 28.17 15.43 -17.08
CA ARG A 349 28.07 14.08 -17.64
C ARG A 349 27.77 13.04 -16.55
N THR A 350 28.35 13.20 -15.38
CA THR A 350 28.11 12.31 -14.24
C THR A 350 26.70 12.49 -13.70
N ILE A 351 26.23 13.73 -13.52
CA ILE A 351 24.86 14.03 -13.07
C ILE A 351 23.82 13.45 -14.03
N VAL A 352 24.01 13.62 -15.33
CA VAL A 352 23.07 13.08 -16.33
C VAL A 352 23.03 11.55 -16.29
N PHE A 353 24.18 10.88 -16.13
CA PHE A 353 24.19 9.43 -16.01
C PHE A 353 23.54 8.93 -14.73
N ALA A 354 23.87 9.57 -13.60
CA ALA A 354 23.25 9.28 -12.30
C ALA A 354 21.72 9.43 -12.36
N CYS A 355 21.24 10.52 -12.99
CA CYS A 355 19.83 10.75 -13.21
C CYS A 355 19.20 9.65 -14.07
N ILE A 356 19.80 9.32 -15.21
CA ILE A 356 19.27 8.27 -16.09
C ILE A 356 19.17 6.92 -15.36
N THR A 357 20.19 6.54 -14.59
CA THR A 357 20.15 5.27 -13.85
C THR A 357 19.13 5.28 -12.73
N THR A 358 18.97 6.42 -12.04
CA THR A 358 17.95 6.58 -10.99
C THR A 358 16.55 6.47 -11.59
N VAL A 359 16.28 7.21 -12.67
CA VAL A 359 15.00 7.18 -13.40
C VAL A 359 14.70 5.76 -13.87
N ILE A 360 15.67 5.05 -14.43
CA ILE A 360 15.48 3.67 -14.89
C ILE A 360 15.20 2.70 -13.73
N GLY A 361 15.83 2.91 -12.58
CA GLY A 361 15.50 2.18 -11.35
C GLY A 361 14.04 2.35 -10.95
N PHE A 362 13.53 3.59 -10.91
CA PHE A 362 12.12 3.86 -10.63
C PHE A 362 11.18 3.37 -11.74
N MET A 363 11.56 3.52 -13.02
CA MET A 363 10.76 3.08 -14.17
C MET A 363 10.66 1.55 -14.26
N SER A 364 11.50 0.79 -13.56
CA SER A 364 11.30 -0.66 -13.43
C SER A 364 10.00 -1.03 -12.68
N LEU A 365 9.42 -0.10 -11.92
CA LEU A 365 8.11 -0.28 -11.30
C LEU A 365 6.98 -0.30 -12.32
N LEU A 366 7.20 0.12 -13.57
CA LEU A 366 6.22 -0.02 -14.67
C LEU A 366 5.87 -1.48 -14.97
N PHE A 367 6.72 -2.43 -14.55
CA PHE A 367 6.44 -3.87 -14.67
C PHE A 367 5.53 -4.41 -13.55
N SER A 368 5.17 -3.60 -12.56
CA SER A 368 4.21 -3.96 -11.52
C SER A 368 2.79 -3.99 -12.08
N LYS A 369 2.00 -4.96 -11.64
CA LYS A 369 0.57 -5.06 -11.92
C LYS A 369 -0.20 -3.94 -11.19
N THR A 370 0.24 -3.56 -9.99
CA THR A 370 -0.43 -2.53 -9.17
C THR A 370 -0.26 -1.12 -9.76
N PRO A 371 -1.35 -0.39 -10.11
CA PRO A 371 -1.30 0.98 -10.66
C PRO A 371 -0.53 1.95 -9.77
N ALA A 372 -0.83 1.97 -8.48
CA ALA A 372 -0.22 2.92 -7.55
C ALA A 372 1.31 2.79 -7.48
N LEU A 373 1.87 1.58 -7.62
CA LEU A 373 3.32 1.38 -7.72
C LEU A 373 3.90 1.92 -9.03
N ARG A 374 3.16 1.80 -10.15
CA ARG A 374 3.54 2.36 -11.45
C ARG A 374 3.55 3.89 -11.39
N GLU A 375 2.49 4.49 -10.86
CA GLU A 375 2.37 5.94 -10.65
C GLU A 375 3.48 6.48 -9.74
N PHE A 376 3.75 5.78 -8.63
CA PHE A 376 4.84 6.11 -7.72
C PHE A 376 6.19 6.18 -8.45
N GLY A 377 6.51 5.14 -9.25
CA GLY A 377 7.75 5.09 -10.04
C GLY A 377 7.84 6.22 -11.06
N ILE A 378 6.73 6.54 -11.74
CA ILE A 378 6.68 7.66 -12.69
C ILE A 378 6.90 9.00 -11.98
N ALA A 379 6.17 9.24 -10.89
CA ALA A 379 6.21 10.49 -10.15
C ALA A 379 7.61 10.79 -9.61
N VAL A 380 8.25 9.83 -8.93
CA VAL A 380 9.61 10.01 -8.41
C VAL A 380 10.63 10.10 -9.56
N GLY A 381 10.50 9.31 -10.61
CA GLY A 381 11.38 9.38 -11.78
C GLY A 381 11.36 10.77 -12.46
N ILE A 382 10.17 11.34 -12.65
CA ILE A 382 9.99 12.70 -13.17
C ILE A 382 10.57 13.73 -12.18
N GLY A 383 10.29 13.61 -10.89
CA GLY A 383 10.79 14.53 -9.87
C GLY A 383 12.32 14.57 -9.78
N VAL A 384 12.97 13.40 -9.79
CA VAL A 384 14.44 13.31 -9.83
C VAL A 384 15.00 13.92 -11.12
N SER A 385 14.31 13.74 -12.25
CA SER A 385 14.68 14.36 -13.53
C SER A 385 14.60 15.89 -13.45
N TYR A 386 13.54 16.44 -12.86
CA TYR A 386 13.43 17.89 -12.61
C TYR A 386 14.57 18.38 -11.73
N CYS A 387 14.90 17.67 -10.65
CA CYS A 387 16.04 18.03 -9.80
C CYS A 387 17.37 18.02 -10.56
N ALA A 388 17.60 17.08 -11.48
CA ALA A 388 18.82 17.05 -12.29
C ALA A 388 18.89 18.23 -13.30
N VAL A 389 17.75 18.59 -13.91
CA VAL A 389 17.63 19.78 -14.77
C VAL A 389 17.90 21.05 -13.96
N LEU A 390 17.31 21.19 -12.78
CA LEU A 390 17.52 22.33 -11.88
C LEU A 390 18.97 22.40 -11.37
N ALA A 391 19.58 21.26 -11.02
CA ALA A 391 21.00 21.20 -10.64
C ALA A 391 21.94 21.70 -11.75
N SER A 392 21.55 21.50 -13.01
CA SER A 392 22.31 21.94 -14.19
C SER A 392 21.99 23.37 -14.63
N THR A 393 20.89 23.97 -14.15
CA THR A 393 20.40 25.28 -14.62
C THR A 393 20.22 26.27 -13.47
N TYR A 394 19.25 26.04 -12.59
CA TYR A 394 18.93 26.84 -11.42
C TYR A 394 20.14 27.07 -10.52
N LEU A 395 20.83 25.98 -10.16
CA LEU A 395 21.88 26.01 -9.15
C LEU A 395 23.12 26.81 -9.60
N PRO A 396 23.72 26.58 -10.79
CA PRO A 396 24.82 27.42 -11.27
C PRO A 396 24.40 28.87 -11.53
N ALA A 397 23.14 29.14 -11.92
CA ALA A 397 22.62 30.50 -12.07
C ALA A 397 22.57 31.24 -10.71
N MET A 398 22.04 30.59 -9.67
CA MET A 398 22.04 31.13 -8.30
C MET A 398 23.46 31.34 -7.77
N LEU A 399 24.34 30.34 -7.91
CA LEU A 399 25.74 30.44 -7.46
C LEU A 399 26.52 31.56 -8.16
N SER A 400 26.15 31.93 -9.39
CA SER A 400 26.78 33.04 -10.13
C SER A 400 26.35 34.42 -9.63
N LEU A 401 25.19 34.51 -8.95
CA LEU A 401 24.65 35.76 -8.39
C LEU A 401 24.95 35.93 -6.89
N VAL A 402 25.30 34.84 -6.19
CA VAL A 402 25.61 34.85 -4.76
C VAL A 402 27.10 35.12 -4.52
N VAL A 403 27.43 35.80 -3.41
CA VAL A 403 28.81 36.10 -3.00
C VAL A 403 29.65 34.80 -2.88
N PRO A 404 30.89 34.77 -3.42
CA PRO A 404 31.75 33.59 -3.43
C PRO A 404 32.05 32.99 -2.04
N PRO A 405 32.45 31.70 -1.98
CA PRO A 405 32.72 31.01 -0.73
C PRO A 405 33.91 31.60 0.04
N LYS A 406 33.81 31.66 1.38
CA LYS A 406 34.89 32.15 2.26
C LYS A 406 36.01 31.10 2.41
N GLN A 407 37.27 31.52 2.50
CA GLN A 407 38.43 30.62 2.61
C GLN A 407 38.37 29.61 3.79
N GLU A 408 37.71 29.97 4.90
CA GLU A 408 37.53 29.07 6.05
C GLU A 408 36.63 27.85 5.75
N GLN A 409 35.70 28.00 4.82
CA GLN A 409 34.79 26.92 4.38
C GLN A 409 35.57 25.87 3.57
N ILE A 410 36.55 26.30 2.79
CA ILE A 410 37.44 25.44 2.00
C ILE A 410 38.38 24.63 2.90
N LYS A 411 38.89 25.22 4.00
CA LYS A 411 39.76 24.51 4.97
C LYS A 411 39.02 23.42 5.74
N THR A 412 37.78 23.68 6.16
CA THR A 412 36.91 22.70 6.85
C THR A 412 36.55 21.51 5.95
N TYR A 413 36.48 21.72 4.63
CA TYR A 413 36.28 20.63 3.67
C TYR A 413 37.51 19.71 3.51
N LYS A 414 38.72 20.15 3.87
CA LYS A 414 39.94 19.33 3.74
C LYS A 414 40.38 18.67 5.05
N LYS A 415 39.97 19.15 6.22
CA LYS A 415 40.36 18.62 7.54
C LYS A 415 39.12 18.37 8.41
N GLY A 416 38.96 17.15 8.92
CA GLY A 416 37.84 16.77 9.80
C GLY A 416 37.71 15.24 10.00
N TYR A 417 36.80 14.82 10.87
CA TYR A 417 36.56 13.41 11.21
C TYR A 417 36.23 12.54 9.98
N LEU A 418 35.47 13.06 9.02
CA LEU A 418 35.16 12.37 7.77
C LEU A 418 36.41 12.07 6.93
N ALA A 419 37.40 12.97 6.91
CA ALA A 419 38.66 12.72 6.20
C ALA A 419 39.48 11.61 6.85
N GLN A 420 39.46 11.53 8.20
CA GLN A 420 40.10 10.43 8.93
C GLN A 420 39.38 9.10 8.67
N LEU A 421 38.04 9.10 8.61
CA LEU A 421 37.24 7.92 8.29
C LEU A 421 37.57 7.39 6.89
N VAL A 422 37.68 8.25 5.88
CA VAL A 422 38.11 7.87 4.52
C VAL A 422 39.52 7.26 4.52
N ILE A 423 40.45 7.80 5.31
CA ILE A 423 41.81 7.22 5.44
C ILE A 423 41.76 5.84 6.10
N SER A 424 40.89 5.65 7.10
CA SER A 424 40.67 4.35 7.74
C SER A 424 40.08 3.34 6.75
N ILE A 425 39.09 3.74 5.94
CA ILE A 425 38.52 2.91 4.86
C ILE A 425 39.62 2.49 3.87
N ASP A 426 40.44 3.42 3.38
CA ASP A 426 41.57 3.13 2.50
C ASP A 426 42.55 2.11 3.13
N ARG A 427 42.84 2.26 4.43
CA ARG A 427 43.71 1.31 5.15
C ARG A 427 43.07 -0.07 5.27
N SER A 428 41.78 -0.15 5.56
CA SER A 428 41.02 -1.41 5.65
C SER A 428 41.01 -2.14 4.32
N VAL A 429 40.72 -1.45 3.21
CA VAL A 429 40.78 -2.04 1.85
C VAL A 429 42.19 -2.53 1.52
N LYS A 430 43.24 -1.86 2.00
CA LYS A 430 44.63 -2.30 1.76
C LYS A 430 45.00 -3.60 2.49
N HIS A 431 44.56 -3.78 3.74
CA HIS A 431 45.01 -4.89 4.59
C HIS A 431 43.98 -6.03 4.71
N ALA A 432 42.70 -5.71 4.77
CA ALA A 432 41.62 -6.64 5.07
C ALA A 432 40.77 -7.03 3.84
N TRP A 433 41.27 -6.80 2.62
CA TRP A 433 40.52 -7.11 1.38
C TRP A 433 40.01 -8.57 1.28
N PRO A 434 40.72 -9.63 1.75
CA PRO A 434 40.19 -11.00 1.67
C PRO A 434 39.00 -11.19 2.62
N LEU A 435 39.06 -10.59 3.82
CA LEU A 435 37.98 -10.63 4.79
C LEU A 435 36.73 -9.94 4.24
N LEU A 436 36.90 -8.79 3.56
CA LEU A 436 35.79 -8.07 2.94
C LEU A 436 35.11 -8.87 1.82
N VAL A 437 35.87 -9.67 1.06
CA VAL A 437 35.30 -10.63 0.09
C VAL A 437 34.53 -11.75 0.79
N VAL A 438 35.04 -12.28 1.90
CA VAL A 438 34.33 -13.27 2.72
C VAL A 438 33.01 -12.71 3.26
N VAL A 439 33.02 -11.47 3.76
CA VAL A 439 31.80 -10.78 4.22
C VAL A 439 30.78 -10.67 3.08
N PHE A 440 31.21 -10.32 1.86
CA PHE A 440 30.32 -10.28 0.70
C PHE A 440 29.71 -11.66 0.39
N MET A 441 30.50 -12.73 0.46
CA MET A 441 29.99 -14.09 0.28
C MET A 441 29.00 -14.50 1.39
N LEU A 442 29.23 -14.09 2.64
CA LEU A 442 28.30 -14.32 3.75
C LEU A 442 26.97 -13.60 3.55
N VAL A 443 26.97 -12.38 2.99
CA VAL A 443 25.74 -11.66 2.64
C VAL A 443 24.94 -12.42 1.57
N ILE A 444 25.60 -12.97 0.56
CA ILE A 444 24.95 -13.79 -0.47
C ILE A 444 24.34 -15.06 0.15
N ILE A 445 25.09 -15.77 1.00
CA ILE A 445 24.61 -16.98 1.68
C ILE A 445 23.42 -16.65 2.60
N GLY A 446 23.51 -15.57 3.37
CA GLY A 446 22.44 -15.10 4.25
C GLY A 446 21.17 -14.79 3.48
N TYR A 447 21.26 -14.13 2.33
CA TYR A 447 20.11 -13.87 1.46
C TYR A 447 19.39 -15.15 1.03
N PHE A 448 20.13 -16.14 0.52
CA PHE A 448 19.50 -17.41 0.11
C PHE A 448 18.90 -18.19 1.28
N ALA A 449 19.43 -18.00 2.50
CA ALA A 449 18.89 -18.63 3.71
C ALA A 449 17.63 -17.94 4.24
N THR A 450 17.48 -16.63 4.06
CA THR A 450 16.39 -15.85 4.68
C THR A 450 15.26 -15.46 3.74
N ARG A 451 15.48 -15.43 2.42
CA ARG A 451 14.53 -14.83 1.46
C ARG A 451 13.12 -15.44 1.48
N ASP A 452 13.01 -16.73 1.73
CA ASP A 452 11.76 -17.48 1.65
C ASP A 452 10.97 -17.45 2.98
N ALA A 453 11.56 -16.85 4.04
CA ALA A 453 10.98 -16.78 5.38
C ALA A 453 10.41 -15.39 5.73
N ILE A 454 10.35 -14.47 4.77
CA ILE A 454 9.81 -13.11 4.98
C ILE A 454 8.30 -13.14 4.78
N PRO A 455 7.49 -12.74 5.78
CA PRO A 455 6.03 -12.76 5.67
C PRO A 455 5.51 -11.66 4.72
N VAL A 456 4.29 -11.83 4.21
CA VAL A 456 3.56 -10.78 3.50
C VAL A 456 2.42 -10.30 4.37
N ASN A 457 2.21 -8.99 4.38
CA ASN A 457 1.12 -8.35 5.08
C ASN A 457 0.40 -7.43 4.10
N THR A 458 -0.91 -7.61 4.00
CA THR A 458 -1.84 -6.73 3.27
C THR A 458 -2.99 -6.30 4.16
N ASN A 459 -2.99 -6.67 5.45
CA ASN A 459 -4.06 -6.27 6.36
C ASN A 459 -3.85 -4.81 6.78
N TYR A 460 -4.69 -3.90 6.27
CA TYR A 460 -4.60 -2.48 6.57
C TYR A 460 -4.78 -2.15 8.06
N MET A 461 -5.53 -2.97 8.81
CA MET A 461 -5.75 -2.79 10.24
C MET A 461 -4.45 -2.95 11.03
N SER A 462 -3.55 -3.79 10.54
CA SER A 462 -2.22 -3.98 11.15
C SER A 462 -1.29 -2.76 10.97
N TYR A 463 -1.62 -1.86 10.05
CA TYR A 463 -0.79 -0.69 9.75
C TYR A 463 -1.11 0.50 10.64
N LEU A 464 -2.30 0.53 11.24
CA LEU A 464 -2.70 1.53 12.22
C LEU A 464 -1.78 1.46 13.46
N PRO A 465 -1.64 2.57 14.20
CA PRO A 465 -0.88 2.56 15.44
C PRO A 465 -1.38 1.48 16.41
N LYS A 466 -0.46 0.74 17.05
CA LYS A 466 -0.81 -0.35 17.98
C LYS A 466 -1.71 0.05 19.16
N LYS A 467 -1.79 1.34 19.48
CA LYS A 467 -2.61 1.90 20.55
C LYS A 467 -3.91 2.55 20.05
N GLU A 468 -4.22 2.36 18.76
CA GLU A 468 -5.44 2.89 18.18
C GLU A 468 -6.67 2.14 18.71
N PRO A 469 -7.69 2.83 19.26
CA PRO A 469 -8.89 2.17 19.78
C PRO A 469 -9.62 1.31 18.74
N LEU A 470 -9.56 1.71 17.46
CA LEU A 470 -10.21 0.98 16.36
C LEU A 470 -9.70 -0.46 16.22
N GLY A 471 -8.42 -0.72 16.52
CA GLY A 471 -7.87 -2.08 16.47
C GLY A 471 -8.47 -2.99 17.54
N GLU A 472 -8.72 -2.46 18.74
CA GLU A 472 -9.36 -3.20 19.83
C GLU A 472 -10.85 -3.41 19.57
N THR A 473 -11.57 -2.38 19.10
CA THR A 473 -12.99 -2.51 18.75
C THR A 473 -13.21 -3.47 17.60
N SER A 474 -12.34 -3.45 16.57
CA SER A 474 -12.40 -4.39 15.44
C SER A 474 -12.16 -5.83 15.89
N ARG A 475 -11.20 -6.07 16.79
CA ARG A 475 -10.96 -7.41 17.34
C ARG A 475 -12.13 -7.89 18.18
N ARG A 476 -12.70 -7.03 19.02
CA ARG A 476 -13.88 -7.35 19.82
C ARG A 476 -15.07 -7.70 18.92
N PHE A 477 -15.27 -6.93 17.85
CA PHE A 477 -16.26 -7.21 16.83
C PHE A 477 -16.05 -8.59 16.21
N ALA A 478 -14.81 -8.89 15.79
CA ALA A 478 -14.45 -10.20 15.24
C ALA A 478 -14.78 -11.34 16.20
N GLN A 479 -14.44 -11.21 17.48
CA GLN A 479 -14.64 -12.26 18.48
C GLN A 479 -16.11 -12.46 18.88
N LYS A 480 -16.93 -11.39 18.85
CA LYS A 480 -18.34 -11.43 19.26
C LYS A 480 -19.28 -11.81 18.13
N MET A 481 -19.05 -11.24 16.94
CA MET A 481 -19.90 -11.43 15.76
C MET A 481 -19.34 -12.46 14.79
N GLY A 482 -18.05 -12.82 14.88
CA GLY A 482 -17.46 -13.85 14.03
C GLY A 482 -17.29 -13.45 12.56
N GLY A 483 -17.03 -12.16 12.29
CA GLY A 483 -16.65 -11.65 10.98
C GLY A 483 -17.52 -10.49 10.49
N ASP A 484 -17.02 -9.69 9.55
CA ASP A 484 -17.73 -8.56 8.93
C ASP A 484 -17.58 -8.50 7.40
N THR A 485 -16.64 -9.28 6.85
CA THR A 485 -16.24 -9.23 5.44
C THR A 485 -16.63 -10.54 4.76
N PRO A 486 -17.58 -10.52 3.80
CA PRO A 486 -18.04 -11.75 3.17
C PRO A 486 -17.07 -12.23 2.09
N PHE A 487 -16.83 -13.54 2.08
CA PHE A 487 -16.36 -14.27 0.90
C PHE A 487 -17.59 -14.62 0.06
N LEU A 488 -17.57 -14.31 -1.24
CA LEU A 488 -18.71 -14.48 -2.13
C LEU A 488 -18.43 -15.64 -3.09
N ILE A 489 -19.36 -16.59 -3.17
CA ILE A 489 -19.30 -17.72 -4.10
C ILE A 489 -20.53 -17.65 -4.98
N THR A 490 -20.33 -17.31 -6.24
CA THR A 490 -21.42 -17.22 -7.21
C THR A 490 -21.46 -18.49 -8.05
N VAL A 491 -22.58 -19.20 -8.05
CA VAL A 491 -22.81 -20.41 -8.84
C VAL A 491 -23.81 -20.10 -9.95
N GLU A 492 -23.39 -20.25 -11.20
CA GLU A 492 -24.21 -20.05 -12.39
C GLU A 492 -24.54 -21.39 -13.05
N ALA A 493 -25.78 -21.52 -13.50
CA ALA A 493 -26.28 -22.69 -14.19
C ALA A 493 -25.61 -22.86 -15.57
N PRO A 494 -25.57 -24.09 -16.11
CA PRO A 494 -25.14 -24.32 -17.48
C PRO A 494 -25.96 -23.50 -18.49
N GLU A 495 -25.33 -23.07 -19.59
CA GLU A 495 -26.00 -22.27 -20.62
C GLU A 495 -27.29 -22.93 -21.12
N GLY A 496 -28.40 -22.17 -21.11
CA GLY A 496 -29.70 -22.61 -21.60
C GLY A 496 -30.58 -23.32 -20.56
N GLU A 497 -30.09 -23.59 -19.34
CA GLU A 497 -30.92 -24.15 -18.27
C GLU A 497 -31.60 -23.06 -17.44
N SER A 498 -32.93 -22.95 -17.54
CA SER A 498 -33.75 -22.09 -16.68
C SER A 498 -34.21 -22.83 -15.43
N GLN A 499 -34.44 -22.10 -14.33
CA GLN A 499 -34.92 -22.65 -13.05
C GLN A 499 -34.03 -23.78 -12.50
N PHE A 500 -32.74 -23.77 -12.84
CA PHE A 500 -31.79 -24.82 -12.51
C PHE A 500 -31.71 -25.06 -10.99
N PHE A 501 -31.62 -23.99 -10.19
CA PHE A 501 -31.54 -24.08 -8.73
C PHE A 501 -32.92 -24.22 -8.05
N LEU A 502 -34.01 -24.28 -8.82
CA LEU A 502 -35.35 -24.60 -8.33
C LEU A 502 -35.70 -26.09 -8.50
N LYS A 503 -34.72 -26.91 -8.89
CA LYS A 503 -34.78 -28.38 -8.89
C LYS A 503 -34.16 -28.91 -7.60
N SER A 504 -34.83 -29.85 -6.93
CA SER A 504 -34.42 -30.36 -5.62
C SER A 504 -33.01 -30.92 -5.61
N GLY A 505 -32.64 -31.76 -6.58
CA GLY A 505 -31.30 -32.36 -6.66
C GLY A 505 -30.19 -31.30 -6.72
N ASN A 506 -30.34 -30.30 -7.58
CA ASN A 506 -29.32 -29.26 -7.75
C ASN A 506 -29.16 -28.38 -6.50
N LEU A 507 -30.28 -28.02 -5.84
CA LEU A 507 -30.22 -27.21 -4.62
C LEU A 507 -29.73 -28.03 -3.43
N GLN A 508 -30.01 -29.33 -3.40
CA GLN A 508 -29.48 -30.25 -2.39
C GLN A 508 -27.95 -30.38 -2.50
N ASP A 509 -27.40 -30.42 -3.71
CA ASP A 509 -25.95 -30.41 -3.95
C ASP A 509 -25.31 -29.11 -3.44
N VAL A 510 -25.93 -27.95 -3.71
CA VAL A 510 -25.51 -26.65 -3.17
C VAL A 510 -25.55 -26.64 -1.64
N TYR A 511 -26.64 -27.13 -1.03
CA TYR A 511 -26.75 -27.21 0.42
C TYR A 511 -25.74 -28.18 1.04
N ALA A 512 -25.46 -29.32 0.39
CA ALA A 512 -24.44 -30.26 0.83
C ALA A 512 -23.04 -29.63 0.78
N PHE A 513 -22.74 -28.85 -0.27
CA PHE A 513 -21.52 -28.06 -0.36
C PHE A 513 -21.41 -27.05 0.81
N GLU A 514 -22.46 -26.30 1.12
CA GLU A 514 -22.47 -25.34 2.23
C GLU A 514 -22.18 -26.02 3.58
N GLN A 515 -22.86 -27.14 3.86
CA GLN A 515 -22.63 -27.90 5.08
C GLN A 515 -21.20 -28.45 5.17
N ALA A 516 -20.65 -28.93 4.05
CA ALA A 516 -19.27 -29.40 4.00
C ALA A 516 -18.26 -28.28 4.25
N VAL A 517 -18.48 -27.08 3.69
CA VAL A 517 -17.64 -25.90 3.93
C VAL A 517 -17.69 -25.49 5.40
N GLN A 518 -18.89 -25.40 5.98
CA GLN A 518 -19.09 -25.02 7.38
C GLN A 518 -18.45 -26.01 8.37
N GLN A 519 -18.41 -27.30 8.03
CA GLN A 519 -17.78 -28.34 8.86
C GLN A 519 -16.27 -28.46 8.67
N SER A 520 -15.75 -28.09 7.50
CA SER A 520 -14.33 -28.26 7.15
C SER A 520 -13.46 -27.07 7.51
N SER A 521 -14.06 -25.90 7.76
CA SER A 521 -13.32 -24.65 8.04
C SER A 521 -13.86 -23.93 9.26
N ASP A 522 -13.07 -23.92 10.34
CA ASP A 522 -13.34 -23.11 11.55
C ASP A 522 -13.34 -21.60 11.26
N ASP A 523 -12.78 -21.20 10.12
CA ASP A 523 -12.72 -19.79 9.69
C ASP A 523 -14.01 -19.27 9.05
N VAL A 524 -14.97 -20.17 8.78
CA VAL A 524 -16.30 -19.80 8.28
C VAL A 524 -17.26 -19.83 9.45
N ARG A 525 -17.71 -18.66 9.90
CA ARG A 525 -18.61 -18.58 11.06
C ARG A 525 -20.06 -18.83 10.71
N HIS A 526 -20.48 -18.29 9.56
CA HIS A 526 -21.85 -18.31 9.13
C HIS A 526 -21.92 -18.35 7.60
N ILE A 527 -22.98 -18.97 7.08
CA ILE A 527 -23.25 -19.09 5.65
C ILE A 527 -24.67 -18.61 5.40
N ILE A 528 -24.81 -17.69 4.45
CA ILE A 528 -26.11 -17.19 3.98
C ILE A 528 -26.23 -17.52 2.51
N SER A 529 -27.31 -18.21 2.16
CA SER A 529 -27.63 -18.55 0.78
C SER A 529 -29.12 -18.81 0.63
N PHE A 530 -29.58 -18.88 -0.62
CA PHE A 530 -30.95 -19.27 -0.91
C PHE A 530 -31.25 -20.71 -0.46
N ALA A 531 -30.26 -21.62 -0.56
CA ALA A 531 -30.42 -23.00 -0.10
C ALA A 531 -30.63 -23.06 1.42
N SER A 532 -29.88 -22.27 2.17
CA SER A 532 -30.00 -22.14 3.62
C SER A 532 -31.37 -21.59 4.06
N TYR A 533 -31.89 -20.57 3.36
CA TYR A 533 -33.25 -20.05 3.58
C TYR A 533 -34.34 -21.08 3.26
N VAL A 534 -34.20 -21.83 2.17
CA VAL A 534 -35.15 -22.89 1.81
C VAL A 534 -35.12 -24.03 2.82
N ALA A 535 -33.94 -24.45 3.27
CA ALA A 535 -33.79 -25.47 4.29
C ALA A 535 -34.44 -25.05 5.62
N PHE A 536 -34.26 -23.79 6.02
CA PHE A 536 -34.93 -23.23 7.21
C PHE A 536 -36.45 -23.16 7.04
N ALA A 537 -36.94 -22.70 5.88
CA ALA A 537 -38.37 -22.71 5.59
C ALA A 537 -38.95 -24.13 5.63
N ASN A 538 -38.20 -25.14 5.19
CA ASN A 538 -38.60 -26.54 5.23
C ASN A 538 -38.67 -27.07 6.67
N SER A 539 -37.68 -26.74 7.51
CA SER A 539 -37.70 -27.18 8.92
C SER A 539 -38.88 -26.59 9.69
N VAL A 540 -39.26 -25.34 9.41
CA VAL A 540 -40.44 -24.72 10.01
C VAL A 540 -41.74 -25.32 9.47
N TYR A 541 -41.83 -25.58 8.16
CA TYR A 541 -43.05 -26.08 7.52
C TYR A 541 -43.30 -27.57 7.76
N SER A 542 -42.29 -28.40 7.48
CA SER A 542 -42.35 -29.86 7.44
C SER A 542 -41.82 -30.53 8.70
N GLN A 543 -41.06 -29.80 9.55
CA GLN A 543 -40.30 -30.39 10.68
C GLN A 543 -39.20 -31.36 10.24
N GLU A 544 -38.73 -31.22 9.00
CA GLU A 544 -37.63 -31.98 8.41
C GLU A 544 -36.48 -31.02 8.09
N GLU A 545 -35.24 -31.42 8.40
CA GLU A 545 -34.05 -30.63 8.10
C GLU A 545 -33.60 -30.84 6.64
N GLY A 546 -32.99 -29.82 6.04
CA GLY A 546 -32.45 -29.86 4.68
C GLY A 546 -33.43 -29.45 3.58
N ILE A 547 -33.03 -29.67 2.32
CA ILE A 547 -33.82 -29.28 1.14
C ILE A 547 -34.94 -30.32 0.91
N PRO A 548 -36.17 -29.89 0.58
CA PRO A 548 -37.26 -30.81 0.28
C PRO A 548 -36.96 -31.71 -0.93
N GLU A 549 -37.22 -33.02 -0.82
CA GLU A 549 -37.05 -33.97 -1.94
C GLU A 549 -37.99 -33.70 -3.11
N SER A 550 -39.18 -33.13 -2.84
CA SER A 550 -40.19 -32.83 -3.86
C SER A 550 -39.99 -31.43 -4.45
N ASP A 551 -39.78 -31.35 -5.76
CA ASP A 551 -39.73 -30.08 -6.52
C ASP A 551 -40.97 -29.19 -6.30
N GLY A 552 -42.16 -29.77 -6.10
CA GLY A 552 -43.38 -29.02 -5.81
C GLY A 552 -43.35 -28.26 -4.48
N LEU A 553 -42.87 -28.91 -3.42
CA LEU A 553 -42.69 -28.30 -2.10
C LEU A 553 -41.54 -27.29 -2.13
N LEU A 554 -40.43 -27.64 -2.79
CA LEU A 554 -39.32 -26.71 -3.02
C LEU A 554 -39.83 -25.41 -3.66
N ASN A 555 -40.54 -25.49 -4.78
CA ASN A 555 -41.08 -24.32 -5.47
C ASN A 555 -42.02 -23.47 -4.58
N LEU A 556 -42.79 -24.10 -3.68
CA LEU A 556 -43.62 -23.39 -2.72
C LEU A 556 -42.75 -22.63 -1.70
N LEU A 557 -41.76 -23.30 -1.11
CA LEU A 557 -40.87 -22.69 -0.13
C LEU A 557 -40.00 -21.59 -0.76
N SER A 558 -39.47 -21.83 -1.95
CA SER A 558 -38.75 -20.84 -2.77
C SER A 558 -39.57 -19.56 -2.96
N ARG A 559 -40.86 -19.67 -3.27
CA ARG A 559 -41.75 -18.49 -3.37
C ARG A 559 -41.93 -17.79 -2.03
N MET A 560 -41.98 -18.53 -0.91
CA MET A 560 -42.07 -17.93 0.43
C MET A 560 -40.78 -17.19 0.79
N VAL A 561 -39.60 -17.74 0.47
CA VAL A 561 -38.31 -17.07 0.63
C VAL A 561 -38.23 -15.79 -0.19
N ILE A 562 -38.68 -15.82 -1.46
CA ILE A 562 -38.75 -14.61 -2.29
C ILE A 562 -39.75 -13.58 -1.73
N LEU A 563 -40.87 -14.01 -1.15
CA LEU A 563 -41.83 -13.10 -0.51
C LEU A 563 -41.27 -12.48 0.78
N MET A 564 -40.49 -13.26 1.53
CA MET A 564 -39.80 -12.82 2.74
C MET A 564 -38.86 -11.65 2.42
N SER A 565 -38.09 -11.74 1.35
CA SER A 565 -37.20 -10.66 0.89
C SER A 565 -37.90 -9.34 0.67
N ARG A 566 -39.06 -9.39 -0.01
CA ARG A 566 -39.86 -8.21 -0.33
C ARG A 566 -40.40 -7.52 0.92
N GLN A 567 -40.50 -8.25 2.04
CA GLN A 567 -41.00 -7.74 3.31
C GLN A 567 -39.88 -7.33 4.28
N GLY A 568 -38.72 -8.00 4.26
CA GLY A 568 -37.60 -7.79 5.19
C GLY A 568 -36.58 -6.72 4.80
N GLN A 569 -36.83 -5.92 3.76
CA GLN A 569 -35.87 -4.99 3.15
C GLN A 569 -34.56 -5.64 2.65
N GLU A 570 -34.46 -6.98 2.61
CA GLU A 570 -33.35 -7.69 1.99
C GLU A 570 -33.52 -7.77 0.47
N ASP A 571 -32.51 -7.32 -0.27
CA ASP A 571 -32.44 -7.55 -1.71
C ASP A 571 -31.96 -8.98 -2.00
N MET A 572 -32.88 -9.96 -1.95
CA MET A 572 -32.58 -11.35 -2.36
C MET A 572 -32.13 -11.48 -3.82
N GLY A 573 -32.22 -10.43 -4.65
CA GLY A 573 -31.60 -10.40 -5.96
C GLY A 573 -30.08 -10.62 -5.91
N THR A 574 -29.46 -10.33 -4.76
CA THR A 574 -28.04 -10.61 -4.50
C THR A 574 -27.75 -12.07 -4.18
N ILE A 575 -28.72 -12.82 -3.63
CA ILE A 575 -28.58 -14.21 -3.19
C ILE A 575 -29.06 -15.19 -4.28
N MET A 576 -30.13 -14.86 -5.02
CA MET A 576 -30.56 -15.65 -6.17
C MET A 576 -31.29 -14.77 -7.19
N ASN A 577 -30.99 -14.95 -8.47
CA ASN A 577 -31.73 -14.25 -9.51
C ASN A 577 -33.17 -14.80 -9.65
N PRO A 578 -34.13 -13.99 -10.12
CA PRO A 578 -35.53 -14.42 -10.26
C PRO A 578 -35.72 -15.65 -11.15
N GLU A 579 -34.85 -15.86 -12.13
CA GLU A 579 -34.91 -16.98 -13.08
C GLU A 579 -34.37 -18.31 -12.50
N GLY A 580 -33.73 -18.28 -11.32
CA GLY A 580 -33.15 -19.44 -10.66
C GLY A 580 -31.98 -20.06 -11.42
N THR A 581 -31.24 -19.25 -12.19
CA THR A 581 -30.07 -19.64 -12.97
C THR A 581 -28.75 -19.21 -12.33
N LYS A 582 -28.80 -18.37 -11.30
CA LYS A 582 -27.64 -17.82 -10.60
C LYS A 582 -27.96 -17.71 -9.12
N LEU A 583 -27.06 -18.22 -8.29
CA LEU A 583 -27.15 -18.21 -6.84
C LEU A 583 -25.83 -17.75 -6.25
N THR A 584 -25.87 -16.94 -5.21
CA THR A 584 -24.70 -16.47 -4.46
C THR A 584 -24.74 -17.03 -3.05
N ILE A 585 -23.65 -17.65 -2.62
CA ILE A 585 -23.39 -18.09 -1.26
C ILE A 585 -22.46 -17.06 -0.62
N ILE A 586 -22.87 -16.55 0.53
CA ILE A 586 -22.15 -15.54 1.30
C ILE A 586 -21.55 -16.25 2.52
N LEU A 587 -20.23 -16.31 2.60
CA LEU A 587 -19.51 -16.89 3.74
C LEU A 587 -18.97 -15.76 4.61
N GLN A 588 -19.30 -15.76 5.89
CA GLN A 588 -18.74 -14.81 6.85
C GLN A 588 -17.35 -15.28 7.28
N ASN A 589 -16.33 -14.52 6.89
CA ASN A 589 -14.92 -14.83 7.16
C ASN A 589 -14.49 -14.33 8.55
N TYR A 590 -13.88 -15.22 9.32
CA TYR A 590 -13.24 -14.93 10.60
C TYR A 590 -11.96 -15.75 10.74
N ASP A 591 -10.83 -15.14 11.11
CA ASP A 591 -9.64 -15.94 11.36
C ASP A 591 -9.72 -16.62 12.74
N ALA A 592 -9.97 -17.92 12.78
CA ALA A 592 -10.05 -18.68 14.01
C ALA A 592 -8.70 -18.78 14.76
N LYS A 593 -7.57 -18.62 14.05
CA LYS A 593 -6.22 -18.70 14.63
C LYS A 593 -5.77 -17.36 15.19
N GLU A 594 -5.97 -16.28 14.44
CA GLU A 594 -5.55 -14.93 14.83
C GLU A 594 -6.63 -14.16 15.60
N GLN A 595 -7.87 -14.65 15.58
CA GLN A 595 -9.05 -14.00 16.16
C GLN A 595 -9.22 -12.57 15.66
N ALA A 596 -9.04 -12.38 14.35
CA ALA A 596 -8.99 -11.08 13.70
C ALA A 596 -9.73 -11.08 12.35
N LEU A 597 -9.93 -9.89 11.80
CA LEU A 597 -10.59 -9.65 10.51
C LEU A 597 -9.54 -9.43 9.41
N GLY A 598 -9.89 -9.77 8.17
CA GLY A 598 -9.10 -9.43 6.98
C GLY A 598 -7.71 -10.06 6.94
N THR A 599 -7.53 -11.26 7.48
CA THR A 599 -6.25 -11.96 7.42
C THR A 599 -6.12 -12.79 6.13
N ILE A 600 -4.93 -12.76 5.54
CA ILE A 600 -4.63 -13.56 4.35
C ILE A 600 -4.57 -15.05 4.67
N GLY A 601 -4.14 -15.39 5.89
CA GLY A 601 -4.10 -16.76 6.36
C GLY A 601 -5.48 -17.41 6.39
N SER A 602 -6.52 -16.68 6.83
CA SER A 602 -7.90 -17.16 6.81
C SER A 602 -8.44 -17.25 5.38
N ALA A 603 -8.28 -16.18 4.61
CA ALA A 603 -8.73 -16.12 3.21
C ALA A 603 -8.22 -17.31 2.39
N LYS A 604 -6.94 -17.66 2.55
CA LYS A 604 -6.34 -18.82 1.88
C LYS A 604 -6.93 -20.15 2.32
N ARG A 605 -7.16 -20.35 3.62
CA ARG A 605 -7.73 -21.60 4.14
C ARG A 605 -9.17 -21.78 3.67
N ILE A 606 -9.96 -20.71 3.64
CA ILE A 606 -11.32 -20.71 3.09
C ILE A 606 -11.28 -21.05 1.60
N GLU A 607 -10.43 -20.37 0.81
CA GLU A 607 -10.32 -20.61 -0.63
C GLU A 607 -9.87 -22.04 -0.94
N ASP A 608 -8.83 -22.55 -0.28
CA ASP A 608 -8.36 -23.94 -0.43
C ASP A 608 -9.48 -24.95 -0.10
N THR A 609 -10.26 -24.69 0.95
CA THR A 609 -11.39 -25.53 1.36
C THR A 609 -12.50 -25.50 0.31
N VAL A 610 -12.91 -24.31 -0.13
CA VAL A 610 -13.94 -24.11 -1.16
C VAL A 610 -13.56 -24.83 -2.46
N ILE A 611 -12.32 -24.63 -2.93
CA ILE A 611 -11.82 -25.26 -4.16
C ILE A 611 -11.84 -26.79 -4.02
N SER A 612 -11.44 -27.34 -2.87
CA SER A 612 -11.45 -28.79 -2.64
C SER A 612 -12.84 -29.42 -2.63
N LEU A 613 -13.88 -28.61 -2.37
CA LEU A 613 -15.27 -29.04 -2.26
C LEU A 613 -16.12 -28.71 -3.49
N LEU A 614 -15.58 -27.99 -4.49
CA LEU A 614 -16.27 -27.74 -5.76
C LEU A 614 -16.86 -28.98 -6.45
N PRO A 615 -16.29 -30.21 -6.30
CA PRO A 615 -16.91 -31.42 -6.83
C PRO A 615 -18.28 -31.77 -6.25
N LEU A 616 -18.67 -31.19 -5.11
CA LEU A 616 -20.01 -31.36 -4.54
C LEU A 616 -21.07 -30.51 -5.25
N LEU A 617 -20.66 -29.47 -5.98
CA LEU A 617 -21.59 -28.63 -6.72
C LEU A 617 -22.09 -29.33 -8.00
N PRO A 618 -23.28 -28.97 -8.51
CA PRO A 618 -23.84 -29.60 -9.70
C PRO A 618 -22.89 -29.52 -10.91
N ASN A 619 -22.77 -30.63 -11.64
CA ASN A 619 -21.91 -30.71 -12.82
C ASN A 619 -22.30 -29.68 -13.89
N GLY A 620 -21.28 -29.03 -14.49
CA GLY A 620 -21.47 -28.08 -15.58
C GLY A 620 -21.86 -26.67 -15.14
N THR A 621 -21.96 -26.42 -13.83
CA THR A 621 -22.11 -25.06 -13.29
C THR A 621 -20.79 -24.28 -13.41
N ILE A 622 -20.90 -22.95 -13.47
CA ILE A 622 -19.75 -22.04 -13.42
C ILE A 622 -19.72 -21.42 -12.02
N VAL A 623 -18.59 -21.56 -11.32
CA VAL A 623 -18.42 -21.09 -9.95
C VAL A 623 -17.40 -19.97 -9.93
N THR A 624 -17.81 -18.77 -9.55
CA THR A 624 -16.95 -17.60 -9.43
C THR A 624 -16.72 -17.27 -7.96
N LEU A 625 -15.45 -17.22 -7.55
CA LEU A 625 -15.03 -16.81 -6.22
C LEU A 625 -14.72 -15.30 -6.23
N ASP A 626 -15.25 -14.57 -5.27
CA ASP A 626 -15.04 -13.14 -5.08
C ASP A 626 -15.18 -12.75 -3.60
N GLY A 627 -15.19 -11.45 -3.30
CA GLY A 627 -15.21 -10.90 -1.96
C GLY A 627 -13.91 -10.19 -1.62
N GLU A 628 -13.92 -9.39 -0.55
CA GLU A 628 -12.71 -8.72 -0.07
C GLU A 628 -11.60 -9.72 0.29
N PRO A 629 -11.86 -10.84 1.01
CA PRO A 629 -10.79 -11.77 1.39
C PRO A 629 -10.09 -12.42 0.19
N HIS A 630 -10.87 -12.81 -0.84
CA HIS A 630 -10.33 -13.36 -2.09
C HIS A 630 -9.43 -12.33 -2.80
N ARG A 631 -9.93 -11.10 -2.99
CA ARG A 631 -9.15 -10.02 -3.62
C ARG A 631 -7.87 -9.70 -2.85
N SER A 632 -7.95 -9.64 -1.52
CA SER A 632 -6.80 -9.40 -0.63
C SER A 632 -5.73 -10.48 -0.74
N LEU A 633 -6.12 -11.76 -0.89
CA LEU A 633 -5.21 -12.88 -1.10
C LEU A 633 -4.50 -12.79 -2.45
N HIS A 634 -5.23 -12.65 -3.55
CA HIS A 634 -4.64 -12.54 -4.90
C HIS A 634 -3.80 -11.27 -5.06
N PHE A 635 -4.19 -10.17 -4.42
CA PHE A 635 -3.38 -8.97 -4.35
C PHE A 635 -2.06 -9.20 -3.61
N SER A 636 -2.08 -9.91 -2.48
CA SER A 636 -0.87 -10.30 -1.74
C SER A 636 0.09 -11.15 -2.59
N GLU A 637 -0.43 -12.12 -3.34
CA GLU A 637 0.38 -12.92 -4.27
C GLU A 637 0.93 -12.09 -5.44
N ALA A 638 0.14 -11.16 -5.97
CA ALA A 638 0.56 -10.23 -7.00
C ALA A 638 1.71 -9.33 -6.52
N LEU A 639 1.63 -8.79 -5.30
CA LEU A 639 2.68 -7.98 -4.68
C LEU A 639 4.02 -8.74 -4.58
N LEU A 640 4.01 -10.00 -4.17
CA LEU A 640 5.21 -10.84 -4.15
C LEU A 640 5.82 -11.05 -5.54
N SER A 641 4.97 -11.37 -6.52
CA SER A 641 5.37 -11.50 -7.92
C SER A 641 6.01 -10.20 -8.43
N ASP A 642 5.40 -9.06 -8.11
CA ASP A 642 5.83 -7.73 -8.54
C ASP A 642 7.16 -7.32 -7.92
N GLN A 643 7.38 -7.60 -6.63
CA GLN A 643 8.67 -7.39 -5.96
C GLN A 643 9.79 -8.09 -6.73
N MET A 644 9.60 -9.37 -7.07
CA MET A 644 10.64 -10.17 -7.72
C MET A 644 10.88 -9.72 -9.15
N LYS A 645 9.81 -9.53 -9.94
CA LYS A 645 9.90 -9.09 -11.35
C LYS A 645 10.53 -7.71 -11.47
N SER A 646 10.07 -6.73 -10.68
CA SER A 646 10.58 -5.35 -10.72
C SER A 646 12.04 -5.28 -10.24
N THR A 647 12.43 -6.05 -9.23
CA THR A 647 13.82 -6.07 -8.75
C THR A 647 14.75 -6.65 -9.80
N TYR A 648 14.43 -7.79 -10.41
CA TYR A 648 15.27 -8.36 -11.47
C TYR A 648 15.30 -7.49 -12.73
N ALA A 649 14.16 -6.91 -13.11
CA ALA A 649 14.09 -5.96 -14.21
C ALA A 649 14.97 -4.73 -13.94
N SER A 650 14.93 -4.16 -12.72
CA SER A 650 15.75 -3.00 -12.36
C SER A 650 17.24 -3.30 -12.44
N VAL A 651 17.70 -4.44 -11.89
CA VAL A 651 19.11 -4.86 -11.95
C VAL A 651 19.57 -5.05 -13.40
N LEU A 652 18.74 -5.68 -14.24
CA LEU A 652 19.04 -5.89 -15.65
C LEU A 652 19.12 -4.56 -16.41
N LEU A 653 18.12 -3.69 -16.26
CA LEU A 653 18.08 -2.40 -16.94
C LEU A 653 19.25 -1.52 -16.52
N VAL A 654 19.54 -1.47 -15.23
CA VAL A 654 20.69 -0.75 -14.70
C VAL A 654 22.00 -1.30 -15.26
N PHE A 655 22.18 -2.63 -15.30
CA PHE A 655 23.34 -3.26 -15.92
C PHE A 655 23.52 -2.83 -17.39
N LEU A 656 22.44 -2.82 -18.18
CA LEU A 656 22.48 -2.41 -19.59
C LEU A 656 22.89 -0.93 -19.75
N VAL A 657 22.39 -0.04 -18.89
CA VAL A 657 22.74 1.38 -18.91
C VAL A 657 24.20 1.60 -18.57
N VAL A 658 24.68 0.93 -17.52
CA VAL A 658 26.09 1.01 -17.10
C VAL A 658 27.00 0.42 -18.18
N LEU A 659 26.60 -0.71 -18.78
CA LEU A 659 27.31 -1.31 -19.91
C LEU A 659 27.44 -0.34 -21.08
N PHE A 660 26.35 0.35 -21.44
CA PHE A 660 26.36 1.37 -22.48
C PHE A 660 27.23 2.59 -22.12
N ALA A 661 27.12 3.08 -20.88
CA ALA A 661 27.85 4.26 -20.40
C ALA A 661 29.37 4.02 -20.34
N PHE A 662 29.79 2.86 -19.83
CA PHE A 662 31.19 2.51 -19.65
C PHE A 662 31.79 1.79 -20.85
N LYS A 663 30.98 1.23 -21.76
CA LYS A 663 31.41 0.36 -22.88
C LYS A 663 32.35 -0.76 -22.42
N SER A 664 32.11 -1.29 -21.23
CA SER A 664 32.95 -2.32 -20.59
C SER A 664 32.11 -3.19 -19.68
N VAL A 665 32.07 -4.50 -19.98
CA VAL A 665 31.33 -5.49 -19.19
C VAL A 665 31.90 -5.61 -17.78
N SER A 666 33.23 -5.55 -17.63
CA SER A 666 33.87 -5.65 -16.31
C SER A 666 33.48 -4.49 -15.39
N LEU A 667 33.47 -3.26 -15.90
CA LEU A 667 33.06 -2.09 -15.11
C LEU A 667 31.55 -2.14 -14.78
N ALA A 668 30.73 -2.66 -15.71
CA ALA A 668 29.31 -2.86 -15.46
C ALA A 668 29.06 -3.89 -14.34
N LEU A 669 29.79 -5.01 -14.34
CA LEU A 669 29.70 -6.01 -13.27
C LEU A 669 30.17 -5.46 -11.91
N TYR A 670 31.24 -4.64 -11.89
CA TYR A 670 31.67 -4.00 -10.63
C TYR A 670 30.63 -3.04 -10.06
N ALA A 671 29.89 -2.32 -10.92
CA ALA A 671 28.82 -1.42 -10.48
C ALA A 671 27.63 -2.16 -9.83
N LEU A 672 27.42 -3.44 -10.15
CA LEU A 672 26.36 -4.25 -9.54
C LEU A 672 26.70 -4.75 -8.14
N ILE A 673 27.99 -4.84 -7.77
CA ILE A 673 28.41 -5.40 -6.48
C ILE A 673 27.78 -4.63 -5.30
N PRO A 674 27.84 -3.28 -5.26
CA PRO A 674 27.23 -2.54 -4.16
C PRO A 674 25.72 -2.69 -4.09
N ILE A 675 25.07 -2.71 -5.25
CA ILE A 675 23.61 -2.84 -5.37
C ILE A 675 23.15 -4.19 -4.85
N ILE A 676 23.74 -5.28 -5.36
CA ILE A 676 23.40 -6.64 -4.96
C ILE A 676 23.64 -6.80 -3.46
N SER A 677 24.77 -6.30 -2.95
CA SER A 677 25.07 -6.32 -1.51
C SER A 677 24.02 -5.58 -0.69
N GLY A 678 23.59 -4.39 -1.13
CA GLY A 678 22.62 -3.57 -0.41
C GLY A 678 21.23 -4.21 -0.38
N VAL A 679 20.76 -4.69 -1.53
CA VAL A 679 19.46 -5.38 -1.63
C VAL A 679 19.47 -6.68 -0.84
N MET A 680 20.48 -7.54 -1.01
CA MET A 680 20.57 -8.83 -0.31
C MET A 680 20.68 -8.67 1.21
N ALA A 681 21.48 -7.71 1.69
CA ALA A 681 21.59 -7.44 3.12
C ALA A 681 20.26 -6.97 3.74
N ASN A 682 19.39 -6.33 2.96
CA ASN A 682 18.06 -5.93 3.42
C ASN A 682 17.13 -7.12 3.66
N TYR A 683 17.20 -8.19 2.87
CA TYR A 683 16.41 -9.40 3.13
C TYR A 683 16.80 -10.05 4.47
N ILE A 684 18.09 -10.02 4.80
CA ILE A 684 18.59 -10.47 6.10
C ILE A 684 18.03 -9.58 7.21
N PHE A 685 18.04 -8.27 7.01
CA PHE A 685 17.46 -7.30 7.95
C PHE A 685 15.95 -7.53 8.16
N MET A 686 15.19 -7.72 7.08
CA MET A 686 13.75 -8.02 7.15
C MET A 686 13.47 -9.27 7.96
N TYR A 687 14.26 -10.33 7.78
CA TYR A 687 14.13 -11.56 8.54
C TYR A 687 14.38 -11.37 10.04
N PHE A 688 15.46 -10.69 10.44
CA PHE A 688 15.76 -10.51 11.87
C PHE A 688 14.77 -9.58 12.58
N PHE A 689 14.28 -8.55 11.89
CA PHE A 689 13.36 -7.57 12.46
C PHE A 689 11.87 -7.90 12.22
N GLN A 690 11.59 -9.03 11.56
CA GLN A 690 10.23 -9.50 11.23
C GLN A 690 9.43 -8.42 10.47
N ILE A 691 10.08 -7.77 9.50
CA ILE A 691 9.46 -6.76 8.64
C ILE A 691 8.83 -7.50 7.44
N PRO A 692 7.49 -7.45 7.28
CA PRO A 692 6.82 -8.10 6.16
C PRO A 692 7.03 -7.35 4.85
N PHE A 693 6.79 -8.02 3.73
CA PHE A 693 6.44 -7.37 2.48
C PHE A 693 5.02 -6.82 2.59
N ASP A 694 4.86 -5.54 2.29
CA ASP A 694 3.61 -4.80 2.27
C ASP A 694 3.56 -3.92 1.01
N MET A 695 2.46 -3.18 0.84
CA MET A 695 2.21 -2.35 -0.34
C MET A 695 3.34 -1.34 -0.66
N ILE A 696 4.08 -0.86 0.35
CA ILE A 696 5.11 0.17 0.18
C ILE A 696 6.50 -0.47 0.15
N THR A 697 6.79 -1.39 1.07
CA THR A 697 8.07 -2.09 1.17
C THR A 697 8.36 -2.92 -0.08
N VAL A 698 7.36 -3.43 -0.80
CA VAL A 698 7.54 -4.12 -2.10
C VAL A 698 8.28 -3.27 -3.16
N SER A 699 8.28 -1.95 -3.00
CA SER A 699 9.01 -1.05 -3.89
C SER A 699 10.50 -0.89 -3.51
N PHE A 700 10.93 -1.29 -2.31
CA PHE A 700 12.29 -0.97 -1.81
C PHE A 700 13.39 -1.53 -2.74
N GLY A 701 13.20 -2.73 -3.30
CA GLY A 701 14.23 -3.42 -4.07
C GLY A 701 14.62 -2.67 -5.34
N SER A 702 13.63 -2.32 -6.17
CA SER A 702 13.83 -1.56 -7.42
C SER A 702 14.36 -0.14 -7.14
N ILE A 703 13.87 0.49 -6.09
CA ILE A 703 14.29 1.83 -5.68
C ILE A 703 15.73 1.82 -5.16
N ALA A 704 16.09 0.86 -4.32
CA ALA A 704 17.44 0.71 -3.79
C ALA A 704 18.46 0.48 -4.91
N VAL A 705 18.08 -0.25 -5.97
CA VAL A 705 18.89 -0.42 -7.18
C VAL A 705 19.11 0.91 -7.90
N GLY A 706 18.04 1.70 -8.09
CA GLY A 706 18.11 3.01 -8.76
C GLY A 706 18.87 4.08 -7.99
N ALA A 707 18.63 4.19 -6.68
CA ALA A 707 19.25 5.21 -5.82
C ALA A 707 20.64 4.79 -5.34
N GLY A 708 20.89 3.49 -5.10
CA GLY A 708 22.14 2.98 -4.55
C GLY A 708 23.28 2.84 -5.56
N ILE A 709 23.00 2.89 -6.87
CA ILE A 709 24.03 2.79 -7.90
C ILE A 709 24.88 4.07 -8.04
N ASP A 710 24.34 5.23 -7.65
CA ASP A 710 24.96 6.54 -7.90
C ASP A 710 26.40 6.60 -7.35
N ASP A 711 26.59 6.14 -6.11
CA ASP A 711 27.89 6.06 -5.45
C ASP A 711 28.90 5.22 -6.25
N ALA A 712 28.45 4.08 -6.79
CA ALA A 712 29.28 3.19 -7.60
C ALA A 712 29.66 3.83 -8.94
N ILE A 713 28.75 4.54 -9.60
CA ILE A 713 29.03 5.25 -10.87
C ILE A 713 30.05 6.37 -10.64
N HIS A 714 29.85 7.19 -9.62
CA HIS A 714 30.78 8.26 -9.27
C HIS A 714 32.19 7.71 -8.99
N PHE A 715 32.28 6.61 -8.25
CA PHE A 715 33.55 5.93 -7.98
C PHE A 715 34.19 5.38 -9.28
N LEU A 716 33.43 4.62 -10.07
CA LEU A 716 33.95 3.93 -11.26
C LEU A 716 34.32 4.89 -12.40
N ILE A 717 33.64 6.03 -12.57
CA ILE A 717 34.05 7.05 -13.54
C ILE A 717 35.41 7.63 -13.15
N ARG A 718 35.61 7.96 -11.87
CA ARG A 718 36.89 8.50 -11.38
C ARG A 718 38.01 7.46 -11.49
N TYR A 719 37.73 6.21 -11.16
CA TYR A 719 38.66 5.10 -11.36
C TYR A 719 39.00 4.90 -12.85
N LYS A 720 37.99 4.84 -13.73
CA LYS A 720 38.18 4.66 -15.18
C LYS A 720 39.00 5.79 -15.80
N ASN A 721 38.76 7.04 -15.40
CA ASN A 721 39.50 8.20 -15.93
C ASN A 721 40.99 8.17 -15.57
N LYS A 722 41.43 7.30 -14.66
CA LYS A 722 42.84 7.12 -14.28
C LYS A 722 43.47 5.87 -14.90
N LEU A 723 42.66 4.96 -15.45
CA LEU A 723 43.16 3.76 -16.12
C LEU A 723 43.91 4.16 -17.41
N GLY A 724 45.12 3.62 -17.57
CA GLY A 724 45.92 3.80 -18.80
C GLY A 724 46.62 5.15 -18.94
N ILE A 725 46.59 6.01 -17.90
CA ILE A 725 47.33 7.28 -17.91
C ILE A 725 48.80 7.09 -17.51
N ASP A 726 49.10 6.17 -16.60
CA ASP A 726 50.44 5.89 -16.08
C ASP A 726 50.58 4.41 -15.63
N ASP A 727 51.81 3.98 -15.35
CA ASP A 727 52.16 2.61 -14.94
C ASP A 727 51.80 2.29 -13.46
N ARG A 728 50.91 3.07 -12.84
CA ARG A 728 50.56 2.87 -11.43
C ARG A 728 49.81 1.56 -11.24
N THR A 729 50.08 0.92 -10.10
CA THR A 729 49.41 -0.32 -9.69
C THR A 729 47.92 -0.08 -9.42
N VAL A 730 47.08 -1.08 -9.67
CA VAL A 730 45.63 -1.03 -9.39
C VAL A 730 45.36 -0.62 -7.94
N GLU A 731 46.19 -1.10 -7.01
CA GLU A 731 46.14 -0.79 -5.60
C GLU A 731 46.37 0.70 -5.31
N SER A 732 47.30 1.34 -6.02
CA SER A 732 47.55 2.78 -5.92
C SER A 732 46.39 3.60 -6.50
N LEU A 733 45.86 3.17 -7.65
CA LEU A 733 44.73 3.84 -8.31
C LEU A 733 43.47 3.79 -7.44
N LEU A 734 43.15 2.63 -6.87
CA LEU A 734 42.01 2.47 -5.96
C LEU A 734 42.16 3.34 -4.70
N SER A 735 43.37 3.38 -4.12
CA SER A 735 43.64 4.20 -2.93
C SER A 735 43.40 5.69 -3.18
N GLU A 736 43.85 6.20 -4.32
CA GLU A 736 43.65 7.60 -4.68
C GLU A 736 42.17 7.89 -4.97
N THR A 737 41.47 7.00 -5.69
CA THR A 737 40.03 7.14 -5.92
C THR A 737 39.24 7.17 -4.61
N ILE A 738 39.50 6.26 -3.66
CA ILE A 738 38.84 6.26 -2.34
C ILE A 738 39.05 7.60 -1.62
N ARG A 739 40.27 8.15 -1.66
CA ARG A 739 40.60 9.42 -1.00
C ARG A 739 39.91 10.63 -1.63
N GLU A 740 39.68 10.60 -2.94
CA GLU A 740 38.99 11.66 -3.67
C GLU A 740 37.46 11.56 -3.56
N THR A 741 36.89 10.38 -3.76
CA THR A 741 35.43 10.19 -3.88
C THR A 741 34.76 9.78 -2.58
N GLY A 742 35.51 9.23 -1.61
CA GLY A 742 34.93 8.68 -0.38
C GLY A 742 34.20 9.71 0.46
N ARG A 743 34.74 10.93 0.61
CA ARG A 743 34.07 11.98 1.39
C ARG A 743 32.76 12.46 0.74
N PRO A 744 32.71 12.80 -0.56
CA PRO A 744 31.46 13.08 -1.25
C PRO A 744 30.41 11.98 -1.09
N ILE A 745 30.80 10.71 -1.32
CA ILE A 745 29.92 9.54 -1.22
C ILE A 745 29.34 9.41 0.21
N ILE A 746 30.17 9.44 1.25
CA ILE A 746 29.68 9.31 2.63
C ILE A 746 28.69 10.43 2.99
N LEU A 747 28.94 11.65 2.52
CA LEU A 747 28.08 12.79 2.80
C LEU A 747 26.73 12.70 2.11
N THR A 748 26.70 12.29 0.85
CA THR A 748 25.46 12.12 0.08
C THR A 748 24.63 11.00 0.67
N THR A 749 25.22 9.83 0.92
CA THR A 749 24.51 8.70 1.53
C THR A 749 23.98 9.05 2.92
N LEU A 750 24.80 9.64 3.80
CA LEU A 750 24.37 9.96 5.17
C LEU A 750 23.25 11.02 5.19
N SER A 751 23.26 11.94 4.22
CA SER A 751 22.16 12.89 4.05
C SER A 751 20.86 12.20 3.65
N ILE A 752 20.91 11.32 2.66
CA ILE A 752 19.72 10.58 2.21
C ILE A 752 19.21 9.69 3.34
N VAL A 753 20.09 8.93 3.99
CA VAL A 753 19.76 8.09 5.16
C VAL A 753 19.14 8.93 6.28
N GLY A 754 19.71 10.09 6.60
CA GLY A 754 19.15 10.98 7.61
C GLY A 754 17.74 11.47 7.29
N GLY A 755 17.45 11.74 6.01
CA GLY A 755 16.10 12.05 5.54
C GLY A 755 15.17 10.83 5.61
N MET A 756 15.61 9.65 5.18
CA MET A 756 14.79 8.42 5.23
C MET A 756 14.50 7.95 6.66
N LEU A 757 15.41 8.16 7.61
CA LEU A 757 15.19 7.86 9.02
C LEU A 757 14.06 8.70 9.63
N MET A 758 13.69 9.83 9.04
CA MET A 758 12.54 10.62 9.52
C MET A 758 11.23 9.88 9.33
N PHE A 759 11.15 8.91 8.41
CA PHE A 759 9.96 8.09 8.25
C PHE A 759 9.69 7.19 9.45
N LEU A 760 10.66 6.95 10.33
CA LEU A 760 10.43 6.23 11.59
C LEU A 760 9.41 6.93 12.51
N PHE A 761 9.18 8.23 12.31
CA PHE A 761 8.18 9.02 13.02
C PHE A 761 6.78 8.98 12.37
N ALA A 762 6.61 8.28 11.24
CA ALA A 762 5.31 8.09 10.62
C ALA A 762 4.37 7.31 11.56
N SER A 763 3.11 7.68 11.56
CA SER A 763 2.04 6.94 12.25
C SER A 763 1.77 5.62 11.54
N TYR A 764 1.81 5.66 10.21
CA TYR A 764 1.55 4.51 9.35
C TYR A 764 2.76 3.55 9.27
N THR A 765 2.54 2.29 9.66
CA THR A 765 3.62 1.31 9.84
C THR A 765 4.43 1.02 8.56
N PRO A 766 3.80 0.79 7.39
CA PRO A 766 4.52 0.57 6.14
C PRO A 766 5.50 1.69 5.77
N VAL A 767 5.16 2.96 6.04
CA VAL A 767 6.06 4.10 5.79
C VAL A 767 7.31 4.03 6.68
N ARG A 768 7.14 3.65 7.97
CA ARG A 768 8.28 3.45 8.89
C ARG A 768 9.20 2.34 8.38
N TYR A 769 8.63 1.20 7.99
CA TYR A 769 9.40 0.09 7.44
C TYR A 769 10.14 0.51 6.17
N PHE A 770 9.45 1.15 5.24
CA PHE A 770 10.05 1.64 4.01
C PHE A 770 11.27 2.55 4.27
N GLY A 771 11.14 3.52 5.17
CA GLY A 771 12.27 4.40 5.53
C GLY A 771 13.44 3.64 6.17
N SER A 772 13.18 2.65 7.00
CA SER A 772 14.21 1.80 7.61
C SER A 772 14.93 0.93 6.57
N LEU A 773 14.19 0.33 5.64
CA LEU A 773 14.71 -0.50 4.56
C LEU A 773 15.53 0.33 3.58
N MET A 774 15.04 1.49 3.17
CA MET A 774 15.80 2.40 2.29
C MET A 774 17.07 2.89 2.97
N SER A 775 17.01 3.24 4.26
CA SER A 775 18.19 3.67 5.02
C SER A 775 19.26 2.58 5.06
N MET A 776 18.86 1.34 5.39
CA MET A 776 19.78 0.21 5.49
C MET A 776 20.35 -0.19 4.12
N ALA A 777 19.52 -0.23 3.08
CA ALA A 777 19.95 -0.54 1.72
C ALA A 777 21.00 0.46 1.21
N LEU A 778 20.74 1.76 1.35
CA LEU A 778 21.67 2.80 0.89
C LEU A 778 22.97 2.82 1.70
N LEU A 779 22.89 2.62 3.02
CA LEU A 779 24.07 2.50 3.87
C LEU A 779 24.93 1.30 3.44
N ASN A 780 24.31 0.16 3.17
CA ASN A 780 25.00 -1.03 2.68
C ASN A 780 25.58 -0.83 1.26
N CYS A 781 24.88 -0.14 0.36
CA CYS A 781 25.41 0.24 -0.96
C CYS A 781 26.65 1.13 -0.82
N MET A 782 26.63 2.13 0.06
CA MET A 782 27.79 2.99 0.33
C MET A 782 28.97 2.20 0.91
N LEU A 783 28.73 1.38 1.93
CA LEU A 783 29.78 0.53 2.52
C LEU A 783 30.36 -0.43 1.49
N SER A 784 29.51 -1.06 0.68
CA SER A 784 29.95 -1.98 -0.36
C SER A 784 30.71 -1.27 -1.48
N THR A 785 30.31 -0.07 -1.87
CA THR A 785 31.02 0.78 -2.83
C THR A 785 32.43 1.12 -2.36
N LEU A 786 32.60 1.44 -1.07
CA LEU A 786 33.90 1.89 -0.54
C LEU A 786 34.80 0.74 -0.04
N LEU A 787 34.22 -0.38 0.38
CA LEU A 787 34.95 -1.51 0.97
C LEU A 787 34.99 -2.74 0.06
N ILE A 788 33.82 -3.23 -0.35
CA ILE A 788 33.68 -4.53 -1.03
C ILE A 788 34.10 -4.42 -2.49
N MET A 789 33.56 -3.46 -3.24
CA MET A 789 33.84 -3.30 -4.67
C MET A 789 35.35 -3.15 -4.96
N PRO A 790 36.12 -2.27 -4.28
CA PRO A 790 37.58 -2.20 -4.46
C PRO A 790 38.31 -3.51 -4.10
N SER A 791 37.83 -4.23 -3.08
CA SER A 791 38.39 -5.52 -2.67
C SER A 791 38.16 -6.61 -3.71
N VAL A 792 36.99 -6.63 -4.35
CA VAL A 792 36.69 -7.55 -5.46
C VAL A 792 37.50 -7.20 -6.71
N ILE A 793 37.66 -5.92 -7.05
CA ILE A 793 38.55 -5.48 -8.15
C ILE A 793 39.98 -5.99 -7.90
N ARG A 794 40.45 -5.94 -6.66
CA ARG A 794 41.76 -6.46 -6.26
C ARG A 794 41.85 -7.98 -6.36
N LEU A 795 40.80 -8.72 -5.97
CA LEU A 795 40.73 -10.18 -6.12
C LEU A 795 40.83 -10.58 -7.60
N VAL A 796 40.06 -9.94 -8.47
CA VAL A 796 40.06 -10.24 -9.92
C VAL A 796 41.43 -9.95 -10.53
N THR A 797 42.06 -8.83 -10.18
CA THR A 797 43.40 -8.49 -10.69
C THR A 797 44.50 -9.40 -10.14
N PHE A 798 44.37 -9.87 -8.90
CA PHE A 798 45.25 -10.90 -8.32
C PHE A 798 45.18 -12.22 -9.11
N PHE A 799 43.98 -12.71 -9.42
CA PHE A 799 43.81 -13.93 -10.23
C PHE A 799 44.30 -13.74 -11.67
N GLN A 800 44.04 -12.59 -12.30
CA GLN A 800 44.54 -12.28 -13.64
C GLN A 800 46.08 -12.32 -13.70
N ARG A 801 46.76 -11.73 -12.70
CA ARG A 801 48.23 -11.80 -12.57
C ARG A 801 48.73 -13.24 -12.40
N LYS A 802 48.01 -14.07 -11.62
CA LYS A 802 48.39 -15.47 -11.34
C LYS A 802 48.18 -16.41 -12.53
N ILE A 803 47.17 -16.15 -13.36
CA ILE A 803 46.78 -16.98 -14.51
C ILE A 803 47.51 -16.57 -15.81
N GLY A 804 48.26 -15.45 -15.79
CA GLY A 804 49.02 -14.99 -16.96
C GLY A 804 48.16 -14.40 -18.09
N MET A 805 46.87 -14.15 -17.85
CA MET A 805 46.01 -13.42 -18.77
C MET A 805 46.33 -11.92 -18.70
N GLN A 806 47.24 -11.45 -19.56
CA GLN A 806 47.36 -10.02 -19.84
C GLN A 806 46.08 -9.55 -20.56
N THR A 807 45.28 -8.72 -19.88
CA THR A 807 44.17 -8.03 -20.52
C THR A 807 44.70 -6.95 -21.47
N ASN A 808 44.06 -6.82 -22.64
CA ASN A 808 44.35 -5.85 -23.72
C ASN A 808 44.39 -4.36 -23.27
N THR A 809 44.13 -4.05 -22.00
CA THR A 809 44.14 -2.70 -21.44
C THR A 809 45.54 -2.12 -21.21
N GLN A 810 46.63 -2.88 -21.42
CA GLN A 810 48.00 -2.36 -21.48
C GLN A 810 48.49 -2.07 -22.91
N ARG A 811 47.66 -2.26 -23.94
CA ARG A 811 47.96 -1.86 -25.32
C ARG A 811 46.82 -1.01 -25.90
N ARG A 812 46.67 0.24 -25.44
CA ARG A 812 46.27 1.40 -26.27
C ARG A 812 46.09 2.67 -25.46
#